data_AF-A0A0J9UG12-F1
#
_entry.id   AF-A0A0J9UG12-F1
#
_cell.length_a   1.000
_cell.length_b   1.000
_cell.length_c   1.000
_cell.angle_alpha   90.00
_cell.angle_beta   90.00
_cell.angle_gamma   90.00
#
_symmetry.space_group_name_H-M   'P 1'
#
loop_
_entity.id
_entity.type
_entity.pdbx_description
1 polymer ?
#
loop_
_entity_poly.entity_id
_entity_poly.type
_entity_poly.pdbx_seq_one_letter_code
_entity_poly.pdbx_strand_id
1 'polypeptide(L)'
;MKGSGKRVVTAHKFLDIDTKSTTDANDANIISRYVMCQLALAEDPVMKSVAGICEKSQSFSSALDMWTQLLLENEDLLAMDVTFYIVLDGLGANAEVLISFLQRFSDNPIIQRTRILLTGNKKLFDAIDLAGGVKMDKIVLGDANSKDLVLYINRRMDSMEILKNTSRPSSTRGDYYKIERVLDNISKTNDVEEIDALLESAGNVRPDQIESDIEKLNQQLTPKEMAEINEMILWVNDARIWFSPAQIEAALALKAGPKASTSLMSIEAKIASKYTIFTTDSGLVQYKRGAIQERIPLKKRDVEDSESSSGFKEIQPAEVNIIKHYLTTICPSNLYQKFGFDDFFDLKMARKGNYICQDPDNSQASMVLRCIRCLTNQRNEKTERLLDYACDNLHVHLKETDLSLTDRSLKAQVGDALLRLFTKQYALDSLVGFHLLHEDADEVQFSKDHLPASWKTWILSDQGVDSLTKWLKDSAVIENVKSTALVASFNAPNANRHLALFGSSATLVAEDLFTKDTTQWEAIRAYILLGTILNKDKSPTDKSEEVNDGNQSTETAPGDDKEKKTEDGEDVDSVHSPASADIHWLEDWAQEMLKFQEKGSTWEAQASLLLSYVAGEKIPKSLAEERARKVLEMNPESWVASYALSRVIESKEESLSHLETVLDKLVKETEWQNERGHKGILARVIYSLGYKYWEGGERQEEAIATYSKVKDLGRSIHFF
;
A
#
# COMPACT_ATOMS: atom_id res chain seq x y z
N MET A 1 -21.08 51.46 -8.25
CA MET A 1 -21.66 50.16 -8.66
C MET A 1 -21.05 49.73 -9.99
N LYS A 2 -19.97 48.96 -9.95
CA LYS A 2 -19.46 48.20 -11.11
C LYS A 2 -20.00 46.78 -10.94
N GLY A 3 -20.65 46.24 -11.97
CA GLY A 3 -21.23 44.90 -11.92
C GLY A 3 -20.17 43.87 -11.57
N SER A 4 -20.38 43.17 -10.45
CA SER A 4 -19.65 41.95 -10.14
C SER A 4 -20.03 40.93 -11.21
N GLY A 5 -19.06 40.46 -11.98
CA GLY A 5 -19.28 39.37 -12.92
C GLY A 5 -19.77 38.13 -12.15
N LYS A 6 -20.56 37.27 -12.80
CA LYS A 6 -20.98 35.99 -12.21
C LYS A 6 -19.75 35.25 -11.69
N ARG A 7 -19.73 34.95 -10.40
CA ARG A 7 -18.63 34.24 -9.74
C ARG A 7 -18.72 32.77 -10.06
N VAL A 8 -17.61 32.18 -10.48
CA VAL A 8 -17.54 30.79 -10.92
C VAL A 8 -16.44 30.10 -10.15
N VAL A 9 -16.79 28.99 -9.50
CA VAL A 9 -15.88 28.14 -8.74
C VAL A 9 -15.83 26.78 -9.42
N THR A 10 -14.63 26.24 -9.60
CA THR A 10 -14.43 24.92 -10.19
C THR A 10 -13.69 24.04 -9.20
N ALA A 11 -14.22 22.85 -8.93
CA ALA A 11 -13.55 21.80 -8.21
C ALA A 11 -13.43 20.57 -9.12
N HIS A 12 -12.32 19.87 -9.00
CA HIS A 12 -12.07 18.69 -9.83
C HIS A 12 -11.38 17.60 -9.04
N LYS A 13 -11.73 16.35 -9.35
CA LYS A 13 -10.90 15.20 -8.99
C LYS A 13 -10.77 14.34 -10.22
N PHE A 14 -9.55 14.28 -10.71
CA PHE A 14 -9.11 13.21 -11.59
C PHE A 14 -8.78 12.06 -10.65
N LEU A 15 -9.54 10.96 -10.73
CA LEU A 15 -9.14 9.76 -10.03
C LEU A 15 -7.79 9.35 -10.60
N ASP A 16 -6.76 9.51 -9.76
CA ASP A 16 -5.41 9.15 -10.15
C ASP A 16 -5.43 7.70 -10.60
N ILE A 17 -4.77 7.49 -11.73
CA ILE A 17 -4.55 6.20 -12.32
C ILE A 17 -3.97 5.22 -11.28
N ASP A 18 -3.36 5.69 -10.18
CA ASP A 18 -2.55 4.98 -9.20
C ASP A 18 -3.18 3.77 -8.49
N THR A 19 -4.49 3.71 -8.26
CA THR A 19 -5.11 2.51 -7.68
C THR A 19 -5.77 1.65 -8.75
N LYS A 20 -5.33 0.38 -8.84
CA LYS A 20 -6.02 -0.64 -9.67
C LYS A 20 -7.35 -1.08 -9.06
N SER A 21 -7.68 -0.59 -7.86
CA SER A 21 -8.95 -0.86 -7.22
C SER A 21 -10.07 -0.17 -7.99
N THR A 22 -11.15 -0.92 -8.20
CA THR A 22 -12.46 -0.33 -8.42
C THR A 22 -12.76 0.62 -7.26
N THR A 23 -13.20 1.85 -7.56
CA THR A 23 -13.65 2.85 -6.60
C THR A 23 -14.42 2.19 -5.46
N ASP A 24 -13.86 2.14 -4.25
CA ASP A 24 -14.54 1.62 -3.08
C ASP A 24 -15.17 2.76 -2.25
N ALA A 25 -15.82 2.44 -1.13
CA ALA A 25 -16.42 3.44 -0.25
C ALA A 25 -15.40 4.44 0.34
N ASN A 26 -14.12 4.03 0.44
CA ASN A 26 -13.04 4.87 0.93
C ASN A 26 -12.61 5.89 -0.15
N ASP A 27 -12.57 5.47 -1.42
CA ASP A 27 -12.34 6.38 -2.55
C ASP A 27 -13.43 7.46 -2.63
N ALA A 28 -14.69 7.10 -2.41
CA ALA A 28 -15.78 8.09 -2.35
C ALA A 28 -15.54 9.13 -1.26
N ASN A 29 -15.09 8.74 -0.06
CA ASN A 29 -14.73 9.68 1.01
C ASN A 29 -13.57 10.60 0.61
N ILE A 30 -12.52 10.06 0.00
CA ILE A 30 -11.35 10.84 -0.44
C ILE A 30 -11.73 11.85 -1.52
N ILE A 31 -12.45 11.42 -2.56
CA ILE A 31 -12.97 12.29 -3.64
C ILE A 31 -13.79 13.42 -3.02
N SER A 32 -14.71 13.07 -2.12
CA SER A 32 -15.64 14.03 -1.51
C SER A 32 -14.90 15.06 -0.66
N ARG A 33 -13.95 14.64 0.17
CA ARG A 33 -13.11 15.56 0.96
C ARG A 33 -12.32 16.50 0.05
N TYR A 34 -11.68 15.97 -1.00
CA TYR A 34 -10.86 16.76 -1.90
C TYR A 34 -11.67 17.81 -2.68
N VAL A 35 -12.85 17.41 -3.17
CA VAL A 35 -13.75 18.31 -3.89
C VAL A 35 -14.33 19.37 -2.94
N MET A 36 -14.78 18.98 -1.75
CA MET A 36 -15.32 19.92 -0.75
C MET A 36 -14.27 20.95 -0.30
N CYS A 37 -13.04 20.51 -0.06
CA CYS A 37 -11.96 21.43 0.27
C CYS A 37 -11.69 22.43 -0.85
N GLN A 38 -11.67 21.99 -2.13
CA GLN A 38 -11.51 22.91 -3.25
C GLN A 38 -12.65 23.93 -3.34
N LEU A 39 -13.90 23.48 -3.17
CA LEU A 39 -15.06 24.38 -3.17
C LEU A 39 -14.96 25.41 -2.04
N ALA A 40 -14.62 24.96 -0.83
CA ALA A 40 -14.48 25.80 0.35
C ALA A 40 -13.35 26.83 0.20
N LEU A 41 -12.18 26.42 -0.31
CA LEU A 41 -11.01 27.28 -0.44
C LEU A 41 -11.07 28.23 -1.64
N ALA A 42 -12.05 28.08 -2.53
CA ALA A 42 -12.14 28.91 -3.73
C ALA A 42 -12.57 30.36 -3.45
N GLU A 43 -13.45 30.59 -2.46
CA GLU A 43 -13.85 31.95 -2.05
C GLU A 43 -14.10 32.06 -0.54
N ASP A 44 -13.72 33.19 0.06
CA ASP A 44 -13.89 33.47 1.49
C ASP A 44 -15.33 33.28 2.02
N PRO A 45 -16.41 33.70 1.32
CA PRO A 45 -17.77 33.48 1.81
C PRO A 45 -18.14 32.00 1.86
N VAL A 46 -17.70 31.21 0.89
CA VAL A 46 -17.92 29.76 0.84
C VAL A 46 -17.13 29.08 1.96
N MET A 47 -15.87 29.47 2.15
CA MET A 47 -15.01 28.99 3.23
C MET A 47 -15.64 29.21 4.60
N LYS A 48 -16.17 30.41 4.87
CA LYS A 48 -16.81 30.75 6.15
C LYS A 48 -18.06 29.93 6.42
N SER A 49 -18.89 29.72 5.40
CA SER A 49 -20.09 28.88 5.53
C SER A 49 -19.72 27.42 5.82
N VAL A 50 -18.79 26.85 5.04
CA VAL A 50 -18.31 25.47 5.24
C VAL A 50 -17.67 25.29 6.62
N ALA A 51 -16.80 26.22 7.03
CA ALA A 51 -16.16 26.19 8.35
C ALA A 51 -17.20 26.21 9.49
N GLY A 52 -18.23 27.06 9.38
CA GLY A 52 -19.30 27.12 10.37
C GLY A 52 -20.13 25.83 10.48
N ILE A 53 -20.27 25.07 9.39
CA ILE A 53 -20.92 23.74 9.42
C ILE A 53 -19.98 22.71 10.04
N CYS A 54 -18.69 22.72 9.69
CA CYS A 54 -17.69 21.82 10.27
C CYS A 54 -17.55 21.99 11.79
N GLU A 55 -17.55 23.24 12.30
CA GLU A 55 -17.49 23.53 13.74
C GLU A 55 -18.70 22.97 14.50
N LYS A 56 -19.89 23.02 13.88
CA LYS A 56 -21.12 22.49 14.50
C LYS A 56 -21.20 20.97 14.45
N SER A 57 -20.70 20.35 13.38
CA SER A 57 -20.94 18.94 13.09
C SER A 57 -19.89 18.01 13.72
N GLN A 58 -18.71 18.53 14.12
CA GLN A 58 -17.54 17.82 14.67
C GLN A 58 -16.95 16.71 13.78
N SER A 59 -17.76 15.86 13.13
CA SER A 59 -17.37 14.86 12.13
C SER A 59 -18.52 14.52 11.18
N PHE A 60 -18.20 14.02 9.98
CA PHE A 60 -19.19 13.52 9.02
C PHE A 60 -19.19 12.00 9.02
N SER A 61 -20.38 11.39 9.04
CA SER A 61 -20.56 9.94 9.15
C SER A 61 -20.28 9.17 7.86
N SER A 62 -20.39 9.83 6.70
CA SER A 62 -20.13 9.25 5.38
C SER A 62 -19.87 10.34 4.32
N ALA A 63 -19.41 9.95 3.14
CA ALA A 63 -19.30 10.86 2.00
C ALA A 63 -20.65 11.49 1.64
N LEU A 64 -21.74 10.70 1.62
CA LEU A 64 -23.08 11.20 1.32
C LEU A 64 -23.55 12.25 2.36
N ASP A 65 -23.25 12.00 3.63
CA ASP A 65 -23.54 12.93 4.73
C ASP A 65 -22.80 14.25 4.55
N MET A 66 -21.51 14.20 4.23
CA MET A 66 -20.69 15.38 3.93
C MET A 66 -21.23 16.18 2.72
N TRP A 67 -21.56 15.52 1.60
CA TRP A 67 -22.18 16.20 0.44
C TRP A 67 -23.53 16.82 0.80
N THR A 68 -24.31 16.13 1.63
CA THR A 68 -25.62 16.60 2.05
C THR A 68 -25.49 17.88 2.88
N GLN A 69 -24.69 17.87 3.94
CA GLN A 69 -24.55 19.01 4.84
C GLN A 69 -23.80 20.19 4.21
N LEU A 70 -22.68 19.93 3.49
CA LEU A 70 -21.82 20.99 3.00
C LEU A 70 -22.30 21.64 1.69
N LEU A 71 -23.06 20.91 0.86
CA LEU A 71 -23.50 21.37 -0.45
C LEU A 71 -25.03 21.38 -0.63
N LEU A 72 -25.72 20.27 -0.37
CA LEU A 72 -27.15 20.15 -0.71
C LEU A 72 -28.06 20.93 0.25
N GLU A 73 -27.75 20.90 1.55
CA GLU A 73 -28.53 21.53 2.62
C GLU A 73 -27.87 22.80 3.15
N ASN A 74 -26.82 23.28 2.47
CA ASN A 74 -26.16 24.52 2.82
C ASN A 74 -26.92 25.73 2.24
N GLU A 75 -27.82 26.29 3.06
CA GLU A 75 -28.65 27.44 2.69
C GLU A 75 -27.84 28.69 2.31
N ASP A 76 -26.64 28.87 2.89
CA ASP A 76 -25.80 30.02 2.56
C ASP A 76 -25.36 29.97 1.10
N LEU A 77 -25.05 28.79 0.55
CA LEU A 77 -24.67 28.63 -0.87
C LEU A 77 -25.82 28.96 -1.81
N LEU A 78 -27.06 28.66 -1.41
CA LEU A 78 -28.26 29.06 -2.15
C LEU A 78 -28.52 30.58 -2.08
N ALA A 79 -28.02 31.26 -1.06
CA ALA A 79 -28.08 32.72 -0.98
C ALA A 79 -26.95 33.41 -1.77
N MET A 80 -25.81 32.74 -1.97
CA MET A 80 -24.63 33.30 -2.66
C MET A 80 -24.75 33.29 -4.19
N ASP A 81 -24.50 34.43 -4.84
CA ASP A 81 -24.38 34.51 -6.32
C ASP A 81 -23.03 33.92 -6.80
N VAL A 82 -22.91 32.59 -6.70
CA VAL A 82 -21.76 31.77 -7.12
C VAL A 82 -22.29 30.56 -7.91
N THR A 83 -21.62 30.22 -9.01
CA THR A 83 -21.89 29.03 -9.82
C THR A 83 -20.76 28.01 -9.66
N PHE A 84 -21.09 26.76 -9.35
CA PHE A 84 -20.12 25.69 -9.14
C PHE A 84 -20.01 24.77 -10.35
N TYR A 85 -18.79 24.44 -10.75
CA TYR A 85 -18.50 23.36 -11.70
C TYR A 85 -17.70 22.28 -10.98
N ILE A 86 -18.20 21.05 -11.01
CA ILE A 86 -17.55 19.90 -10.40
C ILE A 86 -17.19 18.92 -11.51
N VAL A 87 -15.91 18.61 -11.67
CA VAL A 87 -15.42 17.66 -12.67
C VAL A 87 -14.93 16.40 -11.98
N LEU A 88 -15.59 15.28 -12.26
CA LEU A 88 -15.22 13.95 -11.78
C LEU A 88 -14.81 13.11 -12.99
N ASP A 89 -13.52 12.79 -13.10
CA ASP A 89 -12.96 12.05 -14.23
C ASP A 89 -12.56 10.64 -13.80
N GLY A 90 -12.94 9.63 -14.59
CA GLY A 90 -12.49 8.25 -14.44
C GLY A 90 -13.25 7.38 -13.43
N LEU A 91 -14.52 7.67 -13.13
CA LEU A 91 -15.28 6.86 -12.16
C LEU A 91 -15.53 5.41 -12.64
N GLY A 92 -15.37 4.45 -11.71
CA GLY A 92 -15.65 3.02 -11.92
C GLY A 92 -17.08 2.61 -11.58
N ALA A 93 -17.43 1.33 -11.81
CA ALA A 93 -18.79 0.81 -11.66
C ALA A 93 -19.30 0.70 -10.19
N ASN A 94 -18.41 0.78 -9.19
CA ASN A 94 -18.73 0.60 -7.77
C ASN A 94 -19.00 1.93 -7.02
N ALA A 95 -19.42 2.98 -7.74
CA ALA A 95 -19.64 4.32 -7.21
C ALA A 95 -21.04 4.51 -6.57
N GLU A 96 -21.60 3.50 -5.88
CA GLU A 96 -22.99 3.54 -5.35
C GLU A 96 -23.27 4.76 -4.46
N VAL A 97 -22.28 5.16 -3.65
CA VAL A 97 -22.36 6.34 -2.78
C VAL A 97 -22.49 7.63 -3.59
N LEU A 98 -21.78 7.73 -4.72
CA LEU A 98 -21.87 8.87 -5.63
C LEU A 98 -23.18 8.84 -6.43
N ILE A 99 -23.68 7.68 -6.82
CA ILE A 99 -25.00 7.54 -7.47
C ILE A 99 -26.10 8.05 -6.52
N SER A 100 -26.06 7.65 -5.26
CA SER A 100 -27.00 8.10 -4.23
C SER A 100 -26.97 9.63 -4.03
N PHE A 101 -25.77 10.23 -4.08
CA PHE A 101 -25.61 11.68 -4.06
C PHE A 101 -26.21 12.32 -5.33
N LEU A 102 -25.91 11.81 -6.52
CA LEU A 102 -26.43 12.34 -7.79
C LEU A 102 -27.95 12.30 -7.87
N GLN A 103 -28.60 11.28 -7.29
CA GLN A 103 -30.05 11.21 -7.15
C GLN A 103 -30.58 12.37 -6.31
N ARG A 104 -30.02 12.59 -5.11
CA ARG A 104 -30.43 13.72 -4.25
C ARG A 104 -30.14 15.08 -4.89
N PHE A 105 -29.01 15.21 -5.56
CA PHE A 105 -28.63 16.41 -6.28
C PHE A 105 -29.61 16.76 -7.41
N SER A 106 -30.14 15.75 -8.10
CA SER A 106 -31.05 15.92 -9.24
C SER A 106 -32.35 16.65 -8.90
N ASP A 107 -32.82 16.55 -7.65
CA ASP A 107 -34.03 17.19 -7.17
C ASP A 107 -33.78 18.38 -6.22
N ASN A 108 -32.52 18.72 -5.95
CA ASN A 108 -32.16 19.80 -5.04
C ASN A 108 -32.11 21.17 -5.76
N PRO A 109 -32.60 22.27 -5.15
CA PRO A 109 -32.54 23.62 -5.73
C PRO A 109 -31.13 24.08 -6.18
N ILE A 110 -30.06 23.58 -5.55
CA ILE A 110 -28.67 23.92 -5.88
C ILE A 110 -28.30 23.51 -7.31
N ILE A 111 -29.04 22.58 -7.94
CA ILE A 111 -28.83 22.20 -9.35
C ILE A 111 -28.91 23.38 -10.31
N GLN A 112 -29.60 24.46 -9.95
CA GLN A 112 -29.65 25.66 -10.78
C GLN A 112 -28.30 26.40 -10.83
N ARG A 113 -27.46 26.23 -9.80
CA ARG A 113 -26.17 26.89 -9.63
C ARG A 113 -24.97 25.96 -9.72
N THR A 114 -25.18 24.65 -9.70
CA THR A 114 -24.09 23.66 -9.76
C THR A 114 -24.19 22.83 -11.04
N ARG A 115 -23.05 22.59 -11.69
CA ARG A 115 -22.91 21.71 -12.86
C ARG A 115 -21.90 20.63 -12.55
N ILE A 116 -22.30 19.37 -12.70
CA ILE A 116 -21.41 18.22 -12.50
C ILE A 116 -21.10 17.62 -13.86
N LEU A 117 -19.82 17.55 -14.20
CA LEU A 117 -19.30 16.86 -15.38
C LEU A 117 -18.69 15.54 -14.91
N LEU A 118 -19.20 14.46 -15.47
CA LEU A 118 -18.80 13.10 -15.11
C LEU A 118 -18.29 12.36 -16.34
N THR A 119 -17.12 11.72 -16.23
CA THR A 119 -16.63 10.74 -17.19
C THR A 119 -16.52 9.36 -16.54
N GLY A 120 -16.66 8.32 -17.33
CA GLY A 120 -16.53 6.94 -16.87
C GLY A 120 -16.73 5.93 -17.98
N ASN A 121 -16.57 4.66 -17.65
CA ASN A 121 -16.82 3.58 -18.60
C ASN A 121 -18.33 3.28 -18.75
N LYS A 122 -18.69 2.47 -19.76
CA LYS A 122 -20.10 2.10 -20.01
C LYS A 122 -20.78 1.49 -18.78
N LYS A 123 -20.08 0.66 -18.00
CA LYS A 123 -20.63 -0.04 -16.83
C LYS A 123 -21.11 0.94 -15.75
N LEU A 124 -20.39 2.04 -15.52
CA LEU A 124 -20.82 3.10 -14.59
C LEU A 124 -22.18 3.67 -15.00
N PHE A 125 -22.30 4.08 -16.27
CA PHE A 125 -23.53 4.71 -16.74
C PHE A 125 -24.69 3.70 -16.81
N ASP A 126 -24.42 2.44 -17.12
CA ASP A 126 -25.43 1.37 -17.03
C ASP A 126 -25.92 1.21 -15.57
N ALA A 127 -25.05 1.34 -14.58
CA ALA A 127 -25.41 1.32 -13.15
C ALA A 127 -26.23 2.57 -12.72
N ILE A 128 -25.88 3.76 -13.21
CA ILE A 128 -26.67 4.99 -13.00
C ILE A 128 -28.07 4.85 -13.62
N ASP A 129 -28.13 4.37 -14.86
CA ASP A 129 -29.38 4.17 -15.59
C ASP A 129 -30.27 3.12 -14.87
N LEU A 130 -29.66 2.06 -14.30
CA LEU A 130 -30.36 1.04 -13.51
C LEU A 130 -30.89 1.59 -12.17
N ALA A 131 -30.10 2.40 -11.46
CA ALA A 131 -30.50 3.00 -10.19
C ALA A 131 -31.64 4.01 -10.35
N GLY A 132 -31.73 4.68 -11.51
CA GLY A 132 -32.76 5.67 -11.83
C GLY A 132 -32.66 6.94 -10.98
N GLY A 133 -33.53 7.92 -11.26
CA GLY A 133 -33.64 9.14 -10.45
C GLY A 133 -32.54 10.20 -10.64
N VAL A 134 -31.57 9.97 -11.53
CA VAL A 134 -30.51 10.95 -11.86
C VAL A 134 -30.88 11.73 -13.13
N LYS A 135 -30.91 13.07 -13.05
CA LYS A 135 -31.09 13.95 -14.21
C LYS A 135 -29.73 14.22 -14.86
N MET A 136 -29.45 13.56 -15.99
CA MET A 136 -28.20 13.74 -16.71
C MET A 136 -28.40 13.80 -18.23
N ASP A 137 -27.60 14.65 -18.88
CA ASP A 137 -27.42 14.61 -20.33
C ASP A 137 -26.18 13.76 -20.64
N LYS A 138 -26.37 12.69 -21.42
CA LYS A 138 -25.30 11.72 -21.74
C LYS A 138 -24.73 12.00 -23.12
N ILE A 139 -23.45 12.35 -23.18
CA ILE A 139 -22.70 12.43 -24.43
C ILE A 139 -21.92 11.14 -24.62
N VAL A 140 -22.38 10.29 -25.55
CA VAL A 140 -21.66 9.07 -25.91
C VAL A 140 -20.53 9.42 -26.87
N LEU A 141 -19.29 9.38 -26.37
CA LEU A 141 -18.09 9.55 -27.18
C LEU A 141 -17.85 8.28 -28.02
N GLY A 142 -17.98 8.38 -29.35
CA GLY A 142 -17.73 7.27 -30.28
C GLY A 142 -18.46 7.37 -31.62
N ASP A 143 -19.81 7.36 -31.61
CA ASP A 143 -20.60 7.33 -32.86
C ASP A 143 -21.00 8.72 -33.38
N ALA A 144 -21.11 9.72 -32.48
CA ALA A 144 -21.60 11.06 -32.80
C ALA A 144 -20.53 12.03 -33.35
N ASN A 145 -19.24 11.68 -33.28
CA ASN A 145 -18.12 12.56 -33.61
C ASN A 145 -17.60 12.38 -35.05
N SER A 146 -18.29 11.64 -35.93
CA SER A 146 -17.82 11.35 -37.29
C SER A 146 -17.42 12.59 -38.10
N LYS A 147 -18.13 13.71 -37.93
CA LYS A 147 -17.79 15.00 -38.54
C LYS A 147 -16.51 15.60 -37.96
N ASP A 148 -16.33 15.52 -36.66
CA ASP A 148 -15.14 16.02 -35.95
C ASP A 148 -13.92 15.15 -36.22
N LEU A 149 -14.11 13.84 -36.41
CA LEU A 149 -13.08 12.90 -36.87
C LEU A 149 -12.61 13.28 -38.27
N VAL A 150 -13.53 13.56 -39.20
CA VAL A 150 -13.18 14.02 -40.55
C VAL A 150 -12.41 15.34 -40.49
N LEU A 151 -12.82 16.30 -39.64
CA LEU A 151 -12.10 17.56 -39.45
C LEU A 151 -10.69 17.33 -38.87
N TYR A 152 -10.54 16.46 -37.88
CA TYR A 152 -9.26 16.11 -37.27
C TYR A 152 -8.32 15.41 -38.27
N ILE A 153 -8.82 14.42 -39.01
CA ILE A 153 -8.08 13.72 -40.07
C ILE A 153 -7.61 14.71 -41.13
N ASN A 154 -8.50 15.55 -41.65
CA ASN A 154 -8.17 16.53 -42.68
C ASN A 154 -7.08 17.50 -42.20
N ARG A 155 -7.23 18.07 -41.00
CA ARG A 155 -6.24 19.00 -40.44
C ARG A 155 -4.86 18.34 -40.30
N ARG A 156 -4.82 17.06 -39.91
CA ARG A 156 -3.57 16.33 -39.73
C ARG A 156 -2.96 15.92 -41.06
N MET A 157 -3.75 15.50 -42.05
CA MET A 157 -3.25 15.21 -43.40
C MET A 157 -2.75 16.46 -44.14
N ASP A 158 -3.42 17.61 -43.97
CA ASP A 158 -2.98 18.89 -44.56
C ASP A 158 -1.58 19.32 -44.04
N SER A 159 -1.21 18.84 -42.85
CA SER A 159 0.13 19.06 -42.26
C SER A 159 1.21 18.13 -42.84
N MET A 160 0.85 17.14 -43.66
CA MET A 160 1.78 16.18 -44.27
C MET A 160 2.03 16.52 -45.75
N GLU A 161 3.29 16.71 -46.15
CA GLU A 161 3.62 17.07 -47.54
C GLU A 161 3.25 15.98 -48.56
N ILE A 162 3.32 14.71 -48.15
CA ILE A 162 3.14 13.53 -48.99
C ILE A 162 1.67 13.37 -49.45
N LEU A 163 0.70 13.90 -48.69
CA LEU A 163 -0.73 13.72 -48.92
C LEU A 163 -1.44 14.94 -49.52
N LYS A 164 -0.71 16.00 -49.90
CA LYS A 164 -1.30 17.23 -50.48
C LYS A 164 -2.03 16.99 -51.82
N ASN A 165 -1.75 15.89 -52.53
CA ASN A 165 -2.20 15.65 -53.91
C ASN A 165 -2.96 14.33 -54.15
N THR A 166 -3.24 13.51 -53.13
CA THR A 166 -3.88 12.19 -53.31
C THR A 166 -5.37 12.21 -52.94
N SER A 167 -6.19 11.45 -53.67
CA SER A 167 -7.63 11.33 -53.44
C SER A 167 -7.93 10.77 -52.05
N ARG A 168 -8.84 11.43 -51.34
CA ARG A 168 -9.06 11.29 -49.89
C ARG A 168 -9.91 10.06 -49.55
N PRO A 169 -9.49 9.19 -48.60
CA PRO A 169 -10.34 8.12 -48.11
C PRO A 169 -11.41 8.64 -47.16
N SER A 170 -12.63 8.09 -47.28
CA SER A 170 -13.77 8.40 -46.41
C SER A 170 -14.30 7.10 -45.79
N SER A 171 -13.73 6.68 -44.66
CA SER A 171 -14.40 5.89 -43.61
C SER A 171 -13.39 5.36 -42.59
N THR A 172 -13.34 5.97 -41.41
CA THR A 172 -12.83 5.34 -40.19
C THR A 172 -13.90 5.48 -39.12
N ARG A 173 -14.45 4.36 -38.64
CA ARG A 173 -15.45 4.37 -37.55
C ARG A 173 -14.74 4.71 -36.23
N GLY A 174 -14.84 5.97 -35.83
CA GLY A 174 -15.09 6.35 -34.42
C GLY A 174 -13.92 6.46 -33.44
N ASP A 175 -12.67 6.21 -33.82
CA ASP A 175 -11.56 6.11 -32.86
C ASP A 175 -10.39 7.04 -33.20
N TYR A 176 -10.26 8.14 -32.44
CA TYR A 176 -9.18 9.12 -32.57
C TYR A 176 -7.80 8.47 -32.43
N TYR A 177 -7.63 7.46 -31.59
CA TYR A 177 -6.36 6.78 -31.39
C TYR A 177 -5.99 5.87 -32.57
N LYS A 178 -6.98 5.22 -33.20
CA LYS A 178 -6.75 4.49 -34.47
C LYS A 178 -6.31 5.43 -35.57
N ILE A 179 -7.00 6.56 -35.68
CA ILE A 179 -6.74 7.57 -36.71
C ILE A 179 -5.36 8.18 -36.51
N GLU A 180 -5.02 8.58 -35.29
CA GLU A 180 -3.71 9.13 -34.95
C GLU A 180 -2.60 8.14 -35.27
N ARG A 181 -2.74 6.87 -34.90
CA ARG A 181 -1.74 5.82 -35.22
C ARG A 181 -1.58 5.60 -36.73
N VAL A 182 -2.68 5.51 -37.47
CA VAL A 182 -2.63 5.31 -38.93
C VAL A 182 -1.99 6.52 -39.59
N LEU A 183 -2.35 7.73 -39.17
CA LEU A 183 -1.78 8.97 -39.67
C LEU A 183 -0.29 9.13 -39.30
N ASP A 184 0.12 8.75 -38.10
CA ASP A 184 1.53 8.77 -37.68
C ASP A 184 2.37 7.76 -38.45
N ASN A 185 1.83 6.58 -38.74
CA ASN A 185 2.50 5.58 -39.57
C ASN A 185 2.61 6.06 -41.03
N ILE A 186 1.52 6.61 -41.60
CA ILE A 186 1.53 7.21 -42.94
C ILE A 186 2.52 8.37 -43.02
N SER A 187 2.65 9.19 -41.96
CA SER A 187 3.60 10.31 -41.94
C SER A 187 5.08 9.88 -41.98
N LYS A 188 5.37 8.60 -41.71
CA LYS A 188 6.72 8.03 -41.64
C LYS A 188 7.09 7.20 -42.88
N THR A 189 6.13 6.98 -43.78
CA THR A 189 6.26 6.09 -44.93
C THR A 189 6.08 6.88 -46.23
N ASN A 190 6.95 6.65 -47.21
CA ASN A 190 6.91 7.31 -48.52
C ASN A 190 6.41 6.39 -49.65
N ASP A 191 6.03 5.16 -49.33
CA ASP A 191 5.59 4.13 -50.26
C ASP A 191 4.05 4.07 -50.33
N VAL A 192 3.50 4.17 -51.55
CA VAL A 192 2.05 4.20 -51.80
C VAL A 192 1.39 2.86 -51.50
N GLU A 193 2.08 1.75 -51.75
CA GLU A 193 1.56 0.39 -51.56
C GLU A 193 1.50 0.05 -50.05
N GLU A 194 2.45 0.56 -49.28
CA GLU A 194 2.45 0.45 -47.82
C GLU A 194 1.39 1.37 -47.18
N ILE A 195 1.15 2.56 -47.75
CA ILE A 195 0.05 3.45 -47.34
C ILE A 195 -1.30 2.78 -47.59
N ASP A 196 -1.51 2.18 -48.75
CA ASP A 196 -2.77 1.48 -49.08
C ASP A 196 -2.98 0.24 -48.17
N ALA A 197 -1.92 -0.52 -47.86
CA ALA A 197 -1.98 -1.61 -46.88
C ALA A 197 -2.29 -1.13 -45.45
N LEU A 198 -1.76 0.03 -45.04
CA LEU A 198 -2.07 0.66 -43.76
C LEU A 198 -3.53 1.14 -43.69
N LEU A 199 -4.10 1.55 -44.83
CA LEU A 199 -5.50 1.95 -44.95
C LEU A 199 -6.46 0.75 -44.96
N GLU A 200 -6.12 -0.34 -45.67
CA GLU A 200 -6.90 -1.59 -45.65
C GLU A 200 -6.90 -2.24 -44.25
N SER A 201 -5.75 -2.26 -43.59
CA SER A 201 -5.62 -2.78 -42.21
C SER A 201 -6.34 -1.94 -41.16
N ALA A 202 -6.64 -0.66 -41.44
CA ALA A 202 -7.43 0.20 -40.56
C ALA A 202 -8.90 -0.26 -40.45
N GLY A 203 -9.39 -1.03 -41.43
CA GLY A 203 -10.72 -1.66 -41.45
C GLY A 203 -10.81 -3.01 -40.72
N ASN A 204 -9.68 -3.66 -40.42
CA ASN A 204 -9.67 -4.99 -39.81
C ASN A 204 -10.01 -4.94 -38.31
N VAL A 205 -10.76 -5.96 -37.88
CA VAL A 205 -11.37 -6.06 -36.56
C VAL A 205 -10.27 -6.12 -35.48
N ARG A 206 -10.38 -5.25 -34.47
CA ARG A 206 -9.42 -5.05 -33.36
C ARG A 206 -8.85 -6.34 -32.68
N PRO A 207 -9.57 -7.48 -32.56
CA PRO A 207 -9.07 -8.69 -31.90
C PRO A 207 -7.90 -9.36 -32.63
N ASP A 208 -8.03 -9.56 -33.94
CA ASP A 208 -7.09 -10.37 -34.72
C ASP A 208 -5.70 -9.73 -34.80
N GLN A 209 -5.65 -8.39 -34.76
CA GLN A 209 -4.40 -7.65 -34.73
C GLN A 209 -3.66 -7.80 -33.39
N ILE A 210 -4.37 -7.77 -32.26
CA ILE A 210 -3.74 -7.94 -30.94
C ILE A 210 -3.17 -9.35 -30.80
N GLU A 211 -3.92 -10.35 -31.28
CA GLU A 211 -3.47 -11.74 -31.27
C GLU A 211 -2.24 -11.92 -32.18
N SER A 212 -2.26 -11.34 -33.38
CA SER A 212 -1.10 -11.32 -34.28
C SER A 212 0.11 -10.62 -33.67
N ASP A 213 -0.08 -9.50 -32.96
CA ASP A 213 1.02 -8.78 -32.31
C ASP A 213 1.63 -9.62 -31.16
N ILE A 214 0.81 -10.31 -30.37
CA ILE A 214 1.27 -11.25 -29.33
C ILE A 214 2.02 -12.44 -29.95
N GLU A 215 1.52 -12.99 -31.07
CA GLU A 215 2.21 -14.07 -31.79
C GLU A 215 3.56 -13.63 -32.34
N LYS A 216 3.66 -12.42 -32.91
CA LYS A 216 4.94 -11.85 -33.35
C LYS A 216 5.93 -11.69 -32.19
N LEU A 217 5.47 -11.23 -31.04
CA LEU A 217 6.32 -11.12 -29.85
C LEU A 217 6.82 -12.50 -29.39
N ASN A 218 5.95 -13.51 -29.38
CA ASN A 218 6.35 -14.89 -29.06
C ASN A 218 7.40 -15.47 -30.03
N GLN A 219 7.41 -15.02 -31.28
CA GLN A 219 8.39 -15.46 -32.29
C GLN A 219 9.74 -14.73 -32.19
N GLN A 220 9.71 -13.45 -31.78
CA GLN A 220 10.90 -12.59 -31.79
C GLN A 220 11.67 -12.57 -30.48
N LEU A 221 10.99 -12.78 -29.35
CA LEU A 221 11.57 -12.63 -28.02
C LEU A 221 12.24 -13.91 -27.54
N THR A 222 13.32 -13.75 -26.77
CA THR A 222 13.98 -14.87 -26.11
C THR A 222 13.16 -15.42 -24.94
N PRO A 223 13.38 -16.67 -24.49
CA PRO A 223 12.69 -17.22 -23.31
C PRO A 223 12.83 -16.36 -22.05
N LYS A 224 14.00 -15.73 -21.86
CA LYS A 224 14.23 -14.80 -20.75
C LYS A 224 13.35 -13.54 -20.88
N GLU A 225 13.30 -12.94 -22.06
CA GLU A 225 12.44 -11.76 -22.31
C GLU A 225 10.95 -12.11 -22.17
N MET A 226 10.52 -13.30 -22.60
CA MET A 226 9.15 -13.77 -22.38
C MET A 226 8.84 -13.98 -20.89
N ALA A 227 9.78 -14.51 -20.11
CA ALA A 227 9.63 -14.65 -18.66
C ALA A 227 9.59 -13.29 -17.93
N GLU A 228 10.30 -12.28 -18.45
CA GLU A 228 10.19 -10.89 -17.98
C GLU A 228 8.80 -10.32 -18.30
N ILE A 229 8.30 -10.48 -19.53
CA ILE A 229 6.94 -10.05 -19.90
C ILE A 229 5.87 -10.73 -19.03
N ASN A 230 5.97 -12.05 -18.79
CA ASN A 230 5.00 -12.75 -17.94
C ASN A 230 5.03 -12.27 -16.49
N GLU A 231 6.21 -11.89 -15.98
CA GLU A 231 6.28 -11.23 -14.67
C GLU A 231 5.65 -9.83 -14.74
N MET A 232 5.91 -9.03 -15.79
CA MET A 232 5.26 -7.73 -15.95
C MET A 232 3.73 -7.86 -16.00
N ILE A 233 3.21 -8.88 -16.70
CA ILE A 233 1.77 -9.19 -16.75
C ILE A 233 1.24 -9.46 -15.34
N LEU A 234 1.94 -10.26 -14.54
CA LEU A 234 1.57 -10.50 -13.14
C LEU A 234 1.45 -9.20 -12.34
N TRP A 235 2.47 -8.34 -12.38
CA TRP A 235 2.43 -7.07 -11.63
C TRP A 235 1.40 -6.10 -12.19
N VAL A 236 1.19 -6.06 -13.50
CA VAL A 236 0.17 -5.22 -14.15
C VAL A 236 -1.23 -5.69 -13.78
N ASN A 237 -1.49 -6.99 -13.69
CA ASN A 237 -2.83 -7.50 -13.41
C ASN A 237 -3.15 -7.56 -11.91
N ASP A 238 -2.22 -8.04 -11.10
CA ASP A 238 -2.52 -8.50 -9.74
C ASP A 238 -1.96 -7.61 -8.63
N ALA A 239 -1.08 -6.65 -8.94
CA ALA A 239 -0.64 -5.68 -7.95
C ALA A 239 -1.77 -4.72 -7.56
N ARG A 240 -1.75 -4.17 -6.34
CA ARG A 240 -2.78 -3.22 -5.87
C ARG A 240 -2.64 -1.80 -6.39
N ILE A 241 -1.43 -1.45 -6.81
CA ILE A 241 -1.09 -0.16 -7.38
C ILE A 241 -0.47 -0.37 -8.76
N TRP A 242 -0.40 0.71 -9.53
CA TRP A 242 0.43 0.75 -10.73
C TRP A 242 1.88 1.01 -10.37
N PHE A 243 2.78 0.47 -11.20
CA PHE A 243 4.21 0.48 -10.93
C PHE A 243 4.91 1.31 -12.00
N SER A 244 5.84 2.17 -11.57
CA SER A 244 6.78 2.80 -12.48
C SER A 244 7.70 1.78 -13.13
N PRO A 245 8.36 2.11 -14.27
CA PRO A 245 9.34 1.22 -14.88
C PRO A 245 10.45 0.79 -13.91
N ALA A 246 10.89 1.69 -13.02
CA ALA A 246 11.91 1.40 -12.01
C ALA A 246 11.44 0.38 -10.95
N GLN A 247 10.16 0.43 -10.54
CA GLN A 247 9.62 -0.56 -9.61
C GLN A 247 9.38 -1.92 -10.29
N ILE A 248 8.94 -1.96 -11.55
CA ILE A 248 8.87 -3.20 -12.34
C ILE A 248 10.27 -3.82 -12.50
N GLU A 249 11.29 -3.01 -12.76
CA GLU A 249 12.67 -3.48 -12.79
C GLU A 249 13.13 -4.06 -11.45
N ALA A 250 12.72 -3.44 -10.33
CA ALA A 250 12.99 -3.96 -9.00
C ALA A 250 12.31 -5.32 -8.79
N ALA A 251 11.08 -5.48 -9.28
CA ALA A 251 10.33 -6.73 -9.19
C ALA A 251 10.98 -7.87 -10.00
N LEU A 252 11.45 -7.55 -11.21
CA LEU A 252 12.21 -8.49 -12.04
C LEU A 252 13.54 -8.89 -11.36
N ALA A 253 14.26 -7.93 -10.80
CA ALA A 253 15.49 -8.19 -10.05
C ALA A 253 15.23 -9.07 -8.83
N LEU A 254 14.13 -8.83 -8.11
CA LEU A 254 13.72 -9.63 -6.95
C LEU A 254 13.38 -11.08 -7.36
N LYS A 255 12.66 -11.28 -8.47
CA LYS A 255 12.36 -12.63 -9.00
C LYS A 255 13.64 -13.38 -9.39
N ALA A 256 14.54 -12.71 -10.08
CA ALA A 256 15.76 -13.30 -10.62
C ALA A 256 16.79 -13.62 -9.53
N GLY A 257 16.78 -12.85 -8.43
CA GLY A 257 17.62 -13.03 -7.26
C GLY A 257 19.05 -12.50 -7.43
N PRO A 258 19.90 -12.63 -6.39
CA PRO A 258 21.20 -11.92 -6.30
C PRO A 258 22.23 -12.32 -7.36
N LYS A 259 22.09 -13.51 -7.96
CA LYS A 259 23.05 -14.09 -8.91
C LYS A 259 22.66 -13.86 -10.38
N ALA A 260 21.55 -13.18 -10.64
CA ALA A 260 21.05 -12.99 -12.00
C ALA A 260 21.75 -11.82 -12.71
N SER A 261 22.11 -12.03 -13.98
CA SER A 261 22.64 -10.98 -14.83
C SER A 261 21.58 -9.92 -15.10
N THR A 262 21.85 -8.69 -14.65
CA THR A 262 21.04 -7.50 -14.90
C THR A 262 21.00 -7.22 -16.40
N SER A 263 19.81 -6.96 -16.95
CA SER A 263 19.68 -6.44 -18.31
C SER A 263 20.38 -5.07 -18.39
N LEU A 264 21.14 -4.84 -19.46
CA LEU A 264 21.75 -3.53 -19.74
C LEU A 264 20.72 -2.49 -20.19
N MET A 265 19.62 -2.94 -20.81
CA MET A 265 18.50 -2.07 -21.17
C MET A 265 17.51 -1.96 -20.01
N SER A 266 17.08 -0.74 -19.72
CA SER A 266 15.98 -0.46 -18.80
C SER A 266 14.66 -1.01 -19.32
N ILE A 267 13.69 -1.23 -18.41
CA ILE A 267 12.34 -1.65 -18.79
C ILE A 267 11.64 -0.58 -19.61
N GLU A 268 11.87 0.70 -19.31
CA GLU A 268 11.35 1.81 -20.11
C GLU A 268 11.85 1.73 -21.57
N ALA A 269 13.15 1.54 -21.78
CA ALA A 269 13.72 1.38 -23.12
C ALA A 269 13.21 0.11 -23.82
N LYS A 270 13.03 -0.98 -23.07
CA LYS A 270 12.46 -2.23 -23.59
C LYS A 270 10.99 -2.05 -23.98
N ILE A 271 10.17 -1.34 -23.21
CA ILE A 271 8.77 -1.04 -23.55
C ILE A 271 8.71 -0.17 -24.82
N ALA A 272 9.57 0.84 -24.91
CA ALA A 272 9.62 1.72 -26.08
C ALA A 272 10.03 1.02 -27.38
N SER A 273 10.83 -0.06 -27.30
CA SER A 273 11.43 -0.70 -28.49
C SER A 273 10.96 -2.13 -28.79
N LYS A 274 10.75 -2.97 -27.77
CA LYS A 274 10.53 -4.42 -27.89
C LYS A 274 9.24 -4.91 -27.27
N TYR A 275 8.85 -4.44 -26.08
CA TYR A 275 7.70 -4.95 -25.32
C TYR A 275 6.44 -4.15 -25.65
N THR A 276 6.08 -4.18 -26.93
CA THR A 276 5.09 -3.28 -27.56
C THR A 276 3.65 -3.43 -27.05
N ILE A 277 3.37 -4.47 -26.25
CA ILE A 277 2.09 -4.65 -25.57
C ILE A 277 1.89 -3.74 -24.36
N PHE A 278 2.98 -3.13 -23.84
CA PHE A 278 2.94 -2.17 -22.74
C PHE A 278 3.17 -0.74 -23.22
N THR A 279 2.84 0.22 -22.35
CA THR A 279 3.17 1.64 -22.48
C THR A 279 3.63 2.21 -21.14
N THR A 280 4.37 3.31 -21.20
CA THR A 280 4.82 4.12 -20.06
C THR A 280 4.44 5.60 -20.22
N ASP A 281 3.49 5.93 -21.11
CA ASP A 281 3.13 7.32 -21.43
C ASP A 281 2.60 8.11 -20.21
N SER A 282 2.03 7.41 -19.23
CA SER A 282 1.57 7.98 -17.95
C SER A 282 2.66 8.05 -16.87
N GLY A 283 3.89 7.64 -17.17
CA GLY A 283 4.94 7.39 -16.18
C GLY A 283 4.83 6.04 -15.46
N LEU A 284 3.73 5.31 -15.70
CA LEU A 284 3.43 4.00 -15.09
C LEU A 284 3.36 2.93 -16.17
N VAL A 285 3.72 1.70 -15.81
CA VAL A 285 3.66 0.56 -16.73
C VAL A 285 2.23 0.06 -16.83
N GLN A 286 1.64 0.19 -18.02
CA GLN A 286 0.27 -0.23 -18.32
C GLN A 286 0.22 -0.99 -19.64
N TYR A 287 -0.90 -1.68 -19.91
CA TYR A 287 -1.12 -2.17 -21.27
C TYR A 287 -1.29 -0.99 -22.22
N LYS A 288 -0.66 -1.08 -23.38
CA LYS A 288 -0.81 -0.08 -24.44
C LYS A 288 -2.27 0.10 -24.89
N ARG A 289 -3.08 -0.95 -24.68
CA ARG A 289 -4.52 -0.97 -24.96
C ARG A 289 -5.21 -1.86 -23.93
N GLY A 290 -6.34 -1.43 -23.37
CA GLY A 290 -7.09 -2.22 -22.38
C GLY A 290 -7.51 -3.61 -22.88
N ALA A 291 -7.85 -3.74 -24.17
CA ALA A 291 -8.22 -5.02 -24.78
C ALA A 291 -7.08 -6.05 -24.87
N ILE A 292 -5.82 -5.66 -24.64
CA ILE A 292 -4.68 -6.59 -24.66
C ILE A 292 -4.82 -7.61 -23.55
N GLN A 293 -5.19 -7.19 -22.34
CA GLN A 293 -5.32 -8.08 -21.19
C GLN A 293 -6.23 -9.28 -21.49
N GLU A 294 -7.42 -9.03 -22.04
CA GLU A 294 -8.41 -10.08 -22.35
C GLU A 294 -7.96 -11.04 -23.47
N ARG A 295 -6.91 -10.69 -24.22
CA ARG A 295 -6.43 -11.44 -25.39
C ARG A 295 -5.15 -12.21 -25.11
N ILE A 296 -4.48 -11.97 -23.99
CA ILE A 296 -3.33 -12.78 -23.60
C ILE A 296 -3.84 -14.18 -23.22
N PRO A 297 -3.28 -15.26 -23.79
CA PRO A 297 -3.74 -16.60 -23.48
C PRO A 297 -3.47 -16.98 -22.02
N LEU A 298 -4.35 -17.80 -21.45
CA LEU A 298 -4.12 -18.41 -20.14
C LEU A 298 -2.98 -19.44 -20.23
N LYS A 299 -2.20 -19.54 -19.17
CA LYS A 299 -1.20 -20.58 -18.99
C LYS A 299 -1.93 -21.93 -18.88
N LYS A 300 -1.53 -22.89 -19.71
CA LYS A 300 -2.08 -24.24 -19.63
C LYS A 300 -1.52 -24.96 -18.40
N ARG A 301 -2.37 -25.67 -17.67
CA ARG A 301 -1.96 -26.57 -16.59
C ARG A 301 -1.18 -27.75 -17.17
N ASP A 302 -0.08 -28.13 -16.53
CA ASP A 302 0.68 -29.36 -16.82
C ASP A 302 -0.02 -30.63 -16.29
N VAL A 303 -1.36 -30.65 -16.25
CA VAL A 303 -2.10 -31.78 -15.71
C VAL A 303 -2.35 -32.79 -16.81
N GLU A 304 -1.89 -34.03 -16.59
CA GLU A 304 -2.19 -35.24 -17.38
C GLU A 304 -3.69 -35.65 -17.35
N ASP A 305 -4.62 -34.72 -17.14
CA ASP A 305 -6.05 -35.03 -17.01
C ASP A 305 -6.74 -35.03 -18.38
N SER A 306 -7.18 -36.22 -18.75
CA SER A 306 -7.86 -36.60 -19.98
C SER A 306 -9.24 -35.96 -20.22
N GLU A 307 -9.75 -35.07 -19.35
CA GLU A 307 -11.16 -34.66 -19.39
C GLU A 307 -11.43 -33.16 -19.10
N SER A 308 -10.55 -32.23 -19.49
CA SER A 308 -10.93 -30.81 -19.52
C SER A 308 -11.58 -30.40 -20.86
N SER A 309 -12.75 -29.78 -20.81
CA SER A 309 -13.57 -29.38 -21.96
C SER A 309 -13.09 -28.12 -22.69
N SER A 310 -11.84 -27.68 -22.48
CA SER A 310 -11.22 -26.62 -23.29
C SER A 310 -10.53 -27.26 -24.50
N GLY A 311 -11.05 -26.99 -25.69
CA GLY A 311 -10.77 -27.73 -26.94
C GLY A 311 -9.37 -27.65 -27.55
N PHE A 312 -8.29 -27.61 -26.76
CA PHE A 312 -6.93 -27.78 -27.28
C PHE A 312 -6.14 -28.79 -26.45
N LYS A 313 -6.38 -30.08 -26.74
CA LYS A 313 -5.54 -31.22 -26.33
C LYS A 313 -4.08 -30.96 -26.73
N GLU A 314 -3.13 -31.39 -25.88
CA GLU A 314 -1.71 -31.29 -26.17
C GLU A 314 -1.40 -32.06 -27.46
N ILE A 315 -0.88 -31.36 -28.48
CA ILE A 315 -0.56 -31.97 -29.76
C ILE A 315 0.72 -32.78 -29.57
N GLN A 316 0.61 -34.10 -29.68
CA GLN A 316 1.75 -34.99 -29.53
C GLN A 316 2.63 -34.97 -30.78
N PRO A 317 3.96 -35.19 -30.66
CA PRO A 317 4.85 -35.33 -31.82
C PRO A 317 4.35 -36.39 -32.82
N ALA A 318 3.72 -37.45 -32.31
CA ALA A 318 3.11 -38.50 -33.12
C ALA A 318 1.94 -37.97 -33.98
N GLU A 319 1.08 -37.10 -33.43
CA GLU A 319 -0.04 -36.50 -34.16
C GLU A 319 0.46 -35.53 -35.25
N VAL A 320 1.46 -34.72 -34.93
CA VAL A 320 2.13 -33.85 -35.92
C VAL A 320 2.74 -34.67 -37.04
N ASN A 321 3.42 -35.78 -36.72
CA ASN A 321 4.05 -36.63 -37.73
C ASN A 321 3.01 -37.29 -38.66
N ILE A 322 1.85 -37.70 -38.13
CA ILE A 322 0.74 -38.23 -38.94
C ILE A 322 0.23 -37.16 -39.93
N ILE A 323 0.02 -35.93 -39.44
CA ILE A 323 -0.48 -34.84 -40.28
C ILE A 323 0.58 -34.39 -41.30
N LYS A 324 1.86 -34.26 -40.91
CA LYS A 324 2.98 -33.99 -41.82
C LYS A 324 3.05 -35.05 -42.92
N HIS A 325 2.91 -36.33 -42.56
CA HIS A 325 2.92 -37.42 -43.55
C HIS A 325 1.75 -37.34 -44.52
N TYR A 326 0.54 -37.05 -44.03
CA TYR A 326 -0.64 -36.89 -44.87
C TYR A 326 -0.51 -35.70 -45.84
N LEU A 327 -0.09 -34.54 -45.34
CA LEU A 327 0.09 -33.33 -46.13
C LEU A 327 1.22 -33.48 -47.17
N THR A 328 2.33 -34.12 -46.82
CA THR A 328 3.43 -34.40 -47.78
C THR A 328 3.06 -35.44 -48.83
N THR A 329 2.08 -36.32 -48.55
CA THR A 329 1.59 -37.32 -49.50
C THR A 329 0.59 -36.73 -50.51
N ILE A 330 -0.20 -35.74 -50.10
CA ILE A 330 -1.29 -35.18 -50.92
C ILE A 330 -0.94 -33.86 -51.58
N CYS A 331 -0.12 -33.03 -50.93
CA CYS A 331 0.38 -31.79 -51.52
C CYS A 331 1.70 -32.04 -52.27
N PRO A 332 1.83 -31.56 -53.51
CA PRO A 332 3.12 -31.45 -54.19
C PRO A 332 4.14 -30.71 -53.31
N SER A 333 5.41 -31.14 -53.33
CA SER A 333 6.46 -30.65 -52.42
C SER A 333 6.65 -29.14 -52.47
N ASN A 334 6.49 -28.53 -53.64
CA ASN A 334 6.56 -27.08 -53.85
C ASN A 334 5.43 -26.31 -53.14
N LEU A 335 4.22 -26.87 -53.07
CA LEU A 335 3.08 -26.28 -52.35
C LEU A 335 3.25 -26.47 -50.84
N TYR A 336 3.65 -27.66 -50.40
CA TYR A 336 3.89 -27.94 -48.98
C TYR A 336 4.94 -26.99 -48.39
N GLN A 337 6.06 -26.78 -49.09
CA GLN A 337 7.09 -25.82 -48.67
C GLN A 337 6.60 -24.36 -48.76
N LYS A 338 5.85 -23.99 -49.81
CA LYS A 338 5.32 -22.63 -49.97
C LYS A 338 4.39 -22.22 -48.83
N PHE A 339 3.63 -23.16 -48.27
CA PHE A 339 2.76 -22.90 -47.12
C PHE A 339 3.48 -22.93 -45.77
N GLY A 340 4.77 -23.29 -45.73
CA GLY A 340 5.56 -23.25 -44.49
C GLY A 340 5.05 -24.20 -43.41
N PHE A 341 4.50 -25.35 -43.79
CA PHE A 341 3.89 -26.27 -42.81
C PHE A 341 4.88 -26.77 -41.76
N ASP A 342 6.15 -26.98 -42.12
CA ASP A 342 7.18 -27.39 -41.16
C ASP A 342 7.38 -26.33 -40.07
N ASP A 343 7.57 -25.06 -40.47
CA ASP A 343 7.69 -23.94 -39.53
C ASP A 343 6.42 -23.78 -38.68
N PHE A 344 5.24 -23.98 -39.27
CA PHE A 344 3.95 -23.93 -38.56
C PHE A 344 3.83 -25.01 -37.49
N PHE A 345 4.20 -26.25 -37.80
CA PHE A 345 4.17 -27.35 -36.83
C PHE A 345 5.22 -27.17 -35.75
N ASP A 346 6.42 -26.72 -36.10
CA ASP A 346 7.49 -26.47 -35.16
C ASP A 346 7.11 -25.33 -34.20
N LEU A 347 6.46 -24.26 -34.70
CA LEU A 347 5.85 -23.21 -33.88
C LEU A 347 4.75 -23.72 -32.93
N LYS A 348 3.85 -24.58 -33.43
CA LYS A 348 2.81 -25.18 -32.61
C LYS A 348 3.36 -26.11 -31.52
N MET A 349 4.46 -26.81 -31.82
CA MET A 349 5.17 -27.70 -30.88
C MET A 349 6.04 -26.94 -29.89
N ALA A 350 6.60 -25.80 -30.28
CA ALA A 350 7.41 -24.92 -29.44
C ALA A 350 6.60 -24.18 -28.35
N ARG A 351 5.27 -24.24 -28.39
CA ARG A 351 4.38 -23.75 -27.31
C ARG A 351 4.52 -24.52 -25.97
N LYS A 352 5.57 -25.33 -25.80
CA LYS A 352 5.99 -25.89 -24.51
C LYS A 352 6.71 -24.82 -23.67
N GLY A 353 6.01 -24.31 -22.67
CA GLY A 353 6.59 -23.69 -21.47
C GLY A 353 7.07 -22.23 -21.55
N ASN A 354 7.36 -21.67 -22.73
CA ASN A 354 7.88 -20.31 -22.85
C ASN A 354 7.09 -19.50 -23.88
N TYR A 355 5.93 -18.98 -23.48
CA TYR A 355 5.14 -18.03 -24.27
C TYR A 355 4.51 -16.98 -23.37
N ILE A 356 4.12 -15.85 -23.96
CA ILE A 356 3.41 -14.77 -23.27
C ILE A 356 2.04 -15.27 -22.82
N CYS A 357 1.81 -15.32 -21.52
CA CYS A 357 0.58 -15.85 -20.93
C CYS A 357 0.20 -15.17 -19.61
N GLN A 358 -1.06 -15.38 -19.22
CA GLN A 358 -1.58 -15.06 -17.90
C GLN A 358 -1.72 -16.32 -17.05
N ASP A 359 -1.38 -16.25 -15.77
CA ASP A 359 -1.46 -17.37 -14.84
C ASP A 359 -2.32 -16.98 -13.62
N PRO A 360 -3.64 -16.77 -13.81
CA PRO A 360 -4.53 -16.29 -12.74
C PRO A 360 -4.62 -17.27 -11.57
N ASP A 361 -4.52 -18.58 -11.83
CA ASP A 361 -4.56 -19.63 -10.80
C ASP A 361 -3.40 -19.51 -9.80
N ASN A 362 -2.24 -19.04 -10.26
CA ASN A 362 -1.04 -18.88 -9.44
C ASN A 362 -0.69 -17.41 -9.14
N SER A 363 -1.47 -16.44 -9.62
CA SER A 363 -1.07 -15.03 -9.60
C SER A 363 -0.93 -14.49 -8.18
N GLN A 364 -1.97 -14.66 -7.36
CA GLN A 364 -1.97 -14.18 -5.97
C GLN A 364 -0.91 -14.91 -5.13
N ALA A 365 -0.74 -16.22 -5.31
CA ALA A 365 0.31 -16.99 -4.63
C ALA A 365 1.72 -16.54 -5.06
N SER A 366 1.88 -16.17 -6.34
CA SER A 366 3.13 -15.60 -6.84
C SER A 366 3.40 -14.24 -6.21
N MET A 367 2.39 -13.38 -6.09
CA MET A 367 2.50 -12.09 -5.41
C MET A 367 2.88 -12.25 -3.94
N VAL A 368 2.27 -13.19 -3.21
CA VAL A 368 2.67 -13.56 -1.84
C VAL A 368 4.15 -13.91 -1.80
N LEU A 369 4.62 -14.79 -2.70
CA LEU A 369 6.02 -15.18 -2.75
C LEU A 369 6.95 -14.00 -3.05
N ARG A 370 6.54 -13.03 -3.88
CA ARG A 370 7.32 -11.81 -4.14
C ARG A 370 7.39 -10.91 -2.91
N CYS A 371 6.27 -10.63 -2.25
CA CYS A 371 6.25 -9.84 -1.02
C CYS A 371 7.15 -10.47 0.05
N ILE A 372 7.02 -11.78 0.30
CA ILE A 372 7.85 -12.47 1.29
C ILE A 372 9.33 -12.43 0.89
N ARG A 373 9.68 -12.64 -0.39
CA ARG A 373 11.08 -12.54 -0.84
C ARG A 373 11.66 -11.13 -0.65
N CYS A 374 10.86 -10.08 -0.85
CA CYS A 374 11.26 -8.70 -0.59
C CYS A 374 11.60 -8.49 0.90
N LEU A 375 10.79 -9.05 1.80
CA LEU A 375 10.98 -8.93 3.24
C LEU A 375 12.13 -9.81 3.76
N THR A 376 12.32 -10.99 3.19
CA THR A 376 13.28 -12.00 3.69
C THR A 376 14.68 -11.92 3.10
N ASN A 377 14.83 -11.48 1.84
CA ASN A 377 16.13 -11.37 1.20
C ASN A 377 16.73 -10.00 1.49
N GLN A 378 18.04 -9.94 1.71
CA GLN A 378 18.73 -8.67 1.87
C GLN A 378 18.50 -7.80 0.63
N ARG A 379 17.80 -6.69 0.82
CA ARG A 379 17.47 -5.75 -0.23
C ARG A 379 18.70 -4.92 -0.58
N ASN A 380 18.83 -4.61 -1.86
CA ASN A 380 19.74 -3.56 -2.34
C ASN A 380 18.93 -2.29 -2.63
N GLU A 381 19.63 -1.21 -2.99
CA GLU A 381 19.02 0.08 -3.36
C GLU A 381 17.90 -0.06 -4.40
N LYS A 382 17.97 -1.06 -5.28
CA LYS A 382 16.96 -1.33 -6.31
C LYS A 382 15.69 -1.92 -5.72
N THR A 383 15.83 -3.04 -5.00
CA THR A 383 14.70 -3.80 -4.43
C THR A 383 14.07 -3.14 -3.21
N GLU A 384 14.74 -2.16 -2.59
CA GLU A 384 14.18 -1.37 -1.47
C GLU A 384 12.88 -0.66 -1.87
N ARG A 385 12.74 -0.27 -3.15
CA ARG A 385 11.53 0.36 -3.70
C ARG A 385 10.24 -0.49 -3.60
N LEU A 386 10.38 -1.77 -3.24
CA LEU A 386 9.26 -2.69 -3.09
C LEU A 386 8.88 -2.94 -1.62
N LEU A 387 9.63 -2.39 -0.66
CA LEU A 387 9.43 -2.66 0.76
C LEU A 387 8.03 -2.25 1.21
N ASP A 388 7.64 -1.00 0.96
CA ASP A 388 6.33 -0.47 1.37
C ASP A 388 5.19 -1.30 0.78
N TYR A 389 5.27 -1.59 -0.52
CA TYR A 389 4.29 -2.44 -1.19
C TYR A 389 4.19 -3.82 -0.53
N ALA A 390 5.33 -4.45 -0.22
CA ALA A 390 5.37 -5.77 0.39
C ALA A 390 4.78 -5.76 1.81
N CYS A 391 5.09 -4.75 2.61
CA CYS A 391 4.54 -4.55 3.96
C CYS A 391 3.02 -4.39 3.93
N ASP A 392 2.52 -3.53 3.05
CA ASP A 392 1.10 -3.15 3.02
C ASP A 392 0.22 -4.24 2.39
N ASN A 393 0.71 -4.94 1.35
CA ASN A 393 -0.14 -5.78 0.51
C ASN A 393 0.04 -7.29 0.70
N LEU A 394 1.02 -7.75 1.50
CA LEU A 394 1.24 -9.18 1.74
C LEU A 394 -0.03 -9.87 2.25
N HIS A 395 -0.69 -9.29 3.25
CA HIS A 395 -1.90 -9.86 3.84
C HIS A 395 -3.06 -9.95 2.84
N VAL A 396 -3.20 -8.97 1.94
CA VAL A 396 -4.24 -8.96 0.91
C VAL A 396 -4.03 -10.11 -0.07
N HIS A 397 -2.80 -10.30 -0.56
CA HIS A 397 -2.47 -11.41 -1.46
C HIS A 397 -2.63 -12.77 -0.77
N LEU A 398 -2.24 -12.88 0.51
CA LEU A 398 -2.49 -14.09 1.32
C LEU A 398 -3.99 -14.40 1.38
N LYS A 399 -4.82 -13.39 1.66
CA LYS A 399 -6.28 -13.52 1.77
C LYS A 399 -6.95 -13.89 0.44
N GLU A 400 -6.54 -13.29 -0.68
CA GLU A 400 -7.18 -13.52 -1.98
C GLU A 400 -6.71 -14.78 -2.72
N THR A 401 -5.59 -15.38 -2.31
CA THR A 401 -5.10 -16.60 -2.96
C THR A 401 -6.08 -17.76 -2.83
N ASP A 402 -6.53 -18.33 -3.94
CA ASP A 402 -7.27 -19.59 -3.95
C ASP A 402 -6.30 -20.78 -3.99
N LEU A 403 -6.04 -21.35 -2.81
CA LEU A 403 -5.17 -22.51 -2.68
C LEU A 403 -5.71 -23.73 -3.45
N SER A 404 -7.00 -23.85 -3.76
CA SER A 404 -7.49 -25.01 -4.50
C SER A 404 -7.00 -25.05 -5.95
N LEU A 405 -6.69 -23.88 -6.52
CA LEU A 405 -6.25 -23.73 -7.92
C LEU A 405 -4.72 -23.58 -8.04
N THR A 406 -4.04 -23.15 -6.97
CA THR A 406 -2.58 -22.93 -6.96
C THR A 406 -1.78 -24.22 -7.08
N ASP A 407 -0.71 -24.19 -7.89
CA ASP A 407 0.23 -25.28 -8.09
C ASP A 407 0.85 -25.76 -6.77
N ARG A 408 0.91 -27.08 -6.58
CA ARG A 408 1.49 -27.70 -5.39
C ARG A 408 2.93 -27.25 -5.12
N SER A 409 3.75 -27.12 -6.17
CA SER A 409 5.15 -26.70 -6.04
C SER A 409 5.29 -25.24 -5.62
N LEU A 410 4.36 -24.37 -6.03
CA LEU A 410 4.32 -22.97 -5.61
C LEU A 410 3.88 -22.85 -4.15
N LYS A 411 2.87 -23.63 -3.74
CA LYS A 411 2.45 -23.72 -2.34
C LYS A 411 3.60 -24.09 -1.40
N ALA A 412 4.34 -25.15 -1.73
CA ALA A 412 5.49 -25.59 -0.94
C ALA A 412 6.55 -24.48 -0.83
N GLN A 413 6.85 -23.79 -1.93
CA GLN A 413 7.77 -22.64 -1.93
C GLN A 413 7.28 -21.48 -1.05
N VAL A 414 5.98 -21.18 -1.04
CA VAL A 414 5.40 -20.17 -0.16
C VAL A 414 5.50 -20.62 1.30
N GLY A 415 5.25 -21.89 1.61
CA GLY A 415 5.42 -22.44 2.96
C GLY A 415 6.85 -22.27 3.49
N ASP A 416 7.86 -22.60 2.68
CA ASP A 416 9.26 -22.38 3.00
C ASP A 416 9.58 -20.89 3.23
N ALA A 417 9.00 -20.02 2.40
CA ALA A 417 9.19 -18.57 2.50
C ALA A 417 8.51 -17.99 3.76
N LEU A 418 7.30 -18.44 4.11
CA LEU A 418 6.59 -18.05 5.33
C LEU A 418 7.36 -18.44 6.58
N LEU A 419 7.91 -19.66 6.62
CA LEU A 419 8.79 -20.06 7.72
C LEU A 419 9.97 -19.10 7.87
N ARG A 420 10.63 -18.74 6.76
CA ARG A 420 11.77 -17.80 6.78
C ARG A 420 11.34 -16.41 7.24
N LEU A 421 10.17 -15.92 6.86
CA LEU A 421 9.64 -14.62 7.26
C LEU A 421 9.54 -14.49 8.79
N PHE A 422 9.03 -15.53 9.46
CA PHE A 422 8.78 -15.50 10.90
C PHE A 422 9.88 -16.12 11.76
N THR A 423 11.01 -16.54 11.16
CA THR A 423 12.15 -17.12 11.91
C THR A 423 13.47 -16.40 11.70
N LYS A 424 13.58 -15.53 10.68
CA LYS A 424 14.79 -14.76 10.42
C LYS A 424 14.63 -13.33 10.92
N GLN A 425 15.58 -12.89 11.73
CA GLN A 425 15.55 -11.58 12.37
C GLN A 425 15.40 -10.43 11.35
N TYR A 426 16.24 -10.41 10.31
CA TYR A 426 16.13 -9.40 9.24
C TYR A 426 14.73 -9.35 8.59
N ALA A 427 14.06 -10.51 8.46
CA ALA A 427 12.75 -10.59 7.83
C ALA A 427 11.65 -10.06 8.75
N LEU A 428 11.72 -10.41 10.03
CA LEU A 428 10.86 -9.86 11.08
C LEU A 428 11.05 -8.34 11.20
N ASP A 429 12.29 -7.86 11.18
CA ASP A 429 12.60 -6.43 11.22
C ASP A 429 12.11 -5.71 9.97
N SER A 430 12.15 -6.37 8.80
CA SER A 430 11.59 -5.82 7.58
C SER A 430 10.07 -5.73 7.62
N LEU A 431 9.40 -6.70 8.23
CA LEU A 431 7.94 -6.73 8.34
C LEU A 431 7.42 -5.78 9.43
N VAL A 432 8.06 -5.76 10.59
CA VAL A 432 7.60 -5.04 11.80
C VAL A 432 8.29 -3.67 11.91
N GLY A 433 9.41 -3.42 11.22
CA GLY A 433 10.04 -2.10 11.20
C GLY A 433 10.64 -1.64 12.52
N PHE A 434 10.83 -2.54 13.49
CA PHE A 434 11.34 -2.18 14.83
C PHE A 434 12.81 -1.74 14.78
N HIS A 435 13.66 -2.44 14.03
CA HIS A 435 15.10 -2.17 13.93
C HIS A 435 15.52 -1.50 12.60
N LEU A 436 14.62 -0.84 11.87
CA LEU A 436 14.98 -0.13 10.61
C LEU A 436 15.23 1.37 10.82
N LEU A 437 16.09 1.93 9.96
CA LEU A 437 16.79 3.23 10.06
C LEU A 437 15.85 4.43 10.25
N HIS A 438 15.55 4.80 11.49
CA HIS A 438 15.08 6.15 11.82
C HIS A 438 16.03 6.71 12.89
N GLU A 439 16.67 7.85 12.59
CA GLU A 439 17.39 8.63 13.59
C GLU A 439 16.41 9.65 14.17
N ASP A 440 16.32 9.69 15.50
CA ASP A 440 15.32 10.45 16.25
C ASP A 440 15.56 11.97 16.19
N ALA A 441 14.60 12.71 15.66
CA ALA A 441 14.52 14.17 15.80
C ALA A 441 13.17 14.68 16.35
N ASP A 442 12.10 13.87 16.33
CA ASP A 442 10.74 14.33 16.63
C ASP A 442 10.22 13.92 18.02
N GLU A 443 9.40 14.78 18.62
CA GLU A 443 8.64 14.44 19.83
C GLU A 443 7.49 13.49 19.50
N VAL A 444 7.65 12.23 19.91
CA VAL A 444 6.60 11.23 19.73
C VAL A 444 5.62 11.35 20.89
N GLN A 445 4.41 11.81 20.59
CA GLN A 445 3.25 11.52 21.44
C GLN A 445 2.89 10.03 21.29
N PHE A 446 2.33 9.44 22.34
CA PHE A 446 1.78 8.08 22.34
C PHE A 446 0.55 8.01 21.41
N SER A 447 0.76 8.15 20.10
CA SER A 447 -0.30 8.26 19.09
C SER A 447 -0.15 7.18 18.01
N LYS A 448 -1.30 6.79 17.45
CA LYS A 448 -1.41 5.77 16.39
C LYS A 448 -0.67 6.18 15.10
N ASP A 449 -0.42 7.47 14.89
CA ASP A 449 0.12 8.03 13.65
C ASP A 449 1.62 7.78 13.44
N HIS A 450 2.35 7.36 14.49
CA HIS A 450 3.81 7.17 14.45
C HIS A 450 4.24 5.70 14.43
N LEU A 451 3.32 4.75 14.27
CA LEU A 451 3.62 3.32 14.19
C LEU A 451 3.90 2.89 12.75
N PRO A 452 4.75 1.86 12.50
CA PRO A 452 4.95 1.34 11.15
C PRO A 452 3.61 0.91 10.54
N ALA A 453 3.39 1.23 9.26
CA ALA A 453 2.12 0.96 8.57
C ALA A 453 1.70 -0.52 8.66
N SER A 454 2.67 -1.43 8.62
CA SER A 454 2.45 -2.88 8.76
C SER A 454 1.83 -3.28 10.10
N TRP A 455 2.01 -2.49 11.18
CA TRP A 455 1.47 -2.83 12.50
C TRP A 455 -0.06 -2.82 12.51
N LYS A 456 -0.69 -1.94 11.73
CA LYS A 456 -2.14 -1.91 11.60
C LYS A 456 -2.69 -3.28 11.21
N THR A 457 -1.98 -3.99 10.34
CA THR A 457 -2.38 -5.29 9.78
C THR A 457 -1.91 -6.47 10.61
N TRP A 458 -0.67 -6.42 11.12
CA TRP A 458 0.02 -7.58 11.67
C TRP A 458 0.07 -7.62 13.20
N ILE A 459 0.01 -6.46 13.87
CA ILE A 459 0.18 -6.32 15.32
C ILE A 459 -1.13 -5.89 15.97
N LEU A 460 -1.68 -4.75 15.55
CA LEU A 460 -2.86 -4.13 16.14
C LEU A 460 -4.19 -4.80 15.73
N SER A 461 -4.20 -5.52 14.61
CA SER A 461 -5.35 -6.30 14.16
C SER A 461 -4.98 -7.76 13.91
N ASP A 462 -6.01 -8.60 13.75
CA ASP A 462 -5.84 -10.02 13.48
C ASP A 462 -5.79 -10.34 11.98
N GLN A 463 -5.95 -9.32 11.11
CA GLN A 463 -6.11 -9.52 9.67
C GLN A 463 -4.93 -10.27 9.02
N GLY A 464 -3.70 -9.84 9.32
CA GLY A 464 -2.50 -10.49 8.81
C GLY A 464 -2.37 -11.93 9.34
N VAL A 465 -2.57 -12.12 10.64
CA VAL A 465 -2.45 -13.42 11.31
C VAL A 465 -3.51 -14.41 10.83
N ASP A 466 -4.77 -13.97 10.70
CA ASP A 466 -5.87 -14.81 10.23
C ASP A 466 -5.69 -15.22 8.77
N SER A 467 -5.14 -14.34 7.94
CA SER A 467 -4.84 -14.66 6.55
C SER A 467 -3.87 -15.83 6.38
N LEU A 468 -3.06 -16.15 7.40
CA LEU A 468 -2.16 -17.33 7.42
C LEU A 468 -2.86 -18.63 7.80
N THR A 469 -4.05 -18.59 8.40
CA THR A 469 -4.74 -19.80 8.90
C THR A 469 -4.99 -20.82 7.80
N LYS A 470 -5.44 -20.37 6.61
CA LYS A 470 -5.68 -21.28 5.48
C LYS A 470 -4.38 -21.84 4.90
N TRP A 471 -3.30 -21.06 4.94
CA TRP A 471 -1.98 -21.45 4.42
C TRP A 471 -1.32 -22.49 5.31
N LEU A 472 -1.25 -22.25 6.62
CA LEU A 472 -0.59 -23.16 7.56
C LEU A 472 -1.40 -24.43 7.88
N LYS A 473 -2.61 -24.55 7.34
CA LYS A 473 -3.44 -25.77 7.36
C LYS A 473 -3.38 -26.57 6.06
N ASP A 474 -2.96 -25.96 4.94
CA ASP A 474 -2.87 -26.65 3.65
C ASP A 474 -1.66 -27.60 3.63
N SER A 475 -1.91 -28.86 3.30
CA SER A 475 -0.89 -29.92 3.37
C SER A 475 0.27 -29.74 2.38
N ALA A 476 0.03 -29.09 1.23
CA ALA A 476 1.05 -28.81 0.24
C ALA A 476 1.89 -27.58 0.64
N VAL A 477 1.28 -26.60 1.31
CA VAL A 477 2.03 -25.46 1.86
C VAL A 477 2.98 -25.92 2.95
N ILE A 478 2.50 -26.74 3.90
CA ILE A 478 3.33 -27.19 5.02
C ILE A 478 4.22 -28.40 4.69
N GLU A 479 4.25 -28.87 3.45
CA GLU A 479 4.93 -30.12 3.04
C GLU A 479 6.37 -30.20 3.56
N ASN A 480 7.13 -29.10 3.43
CA ASN A 480 8.53 -29.01 3.84
C ASN A 480 8.74 -28.50 5.28
N VAL A 481 7.70 -27.96 5.92
CA VAL A 481 7.80 -27.23 7.19
C VAL A 481 6.89 -27.77 8.30
N LYS A 482 6.20 -28.89 8.06
CA LYS A 482 5.20 -29.49 8.96
C LYS A 482 5.73 -29.77 10.37
N SER A 483 6.99 -30.16 10.51
CA SER A 483 7.61 -30.50 11.80
C SER A 483 8.23 -29.32 12.55
N THR A 484 8.05 -28.09 12.06
CA THR A 484 8.61 -26.91 12.71
C THR A 484 7.79 -26.49 13.93
N ALA A 485 8.46 -25.98 14.96
CA ALA A 485 7.82 -25.49 16.16
C ALA A 485 6.78 -24.40 15.86
N LEU A 486 7.06 -23.53 14.88
CA LEU A 486 6.16 -22.46 14.46
C LEU A 486 4.83 -22.97 13.90
N VAL A 487 4.85 -23.98 13.01
CA VAL A 487 3.62 -24.56 12.46
C VAL A 487 2.83 -25.30 13.54
N ALA A 488 3.53 -25.97 14.46
CA ALA A 488 2.90 -26.68 15.57
C ALA A 488 2.25 -25.71 16.57
N SER A 489 2.95 -24.65 16.99
CA SER A 489 2.43 -23.66 17.93
C SER A 489 1.28 -22.86 17.31
N PHE A 490 1.39 -22.44 16.05
CA PHE A 490 0.34 -21.68 15.37
C PHE A 490 -0.98 -22.46 15.22
N ASN A 491 -0.89 -23.77 14.94
CA ASN A 491 -2.06 -24.63 14.74
C ASN A 491 -2.58 -25.29 16.02
N ALA A 492 -1.95 -25.05 17.18
CA ALA A 492 -2.41 -25.63 18.44
C ALA A 492 -3.80 -25.09 18.83
N PRO A 493 -4.65 -25.89 19.51
CA PRO A 493 -5.92 -25.41 20.03
C PRO A 493 -5.72 -24.22 20.97
N ASN A 494 -6.50 -23.15 20.79
CA ASN A 494 -6.42 -21.91 21.58
C ASN A 494 -5.02 -21.25 21.59
N ALA A 495 -4.20 -21.46 20.56
CA ALA A 495 -2.90 -20.82 20.48
C ALA A 495 -3.01 -19.30 20.35
N ASN A 496 -2.18 -18.57 21.11
CA ASN A 496 -1.86 -17.18 20.79
C ASN A 496 -1.01 -17.17 19.49
N ARG A 497 -1.69 -16.96 18.37
CA ARG A 497 -1.07 -17.00 17.03
C ARG A 497 -0.09 -15.85 16.83
N HIS A 498 -0.33 -14.68 17.42
CA HIS A 498 0.62 -13.56 17.38
C HIS A 498 1.91 -13.93 18.09
N LEU A 499 1.84 -14.51 19.29
CA LEU A 499 3.02 -14.98 20.01
C LEU A 499 3.73 -16.13 19.28
N ALA A 500 2.99 -17.01 18.61
CA ALA A 500 3.59 -18.07 17.78
C ALA A 500 4.41 -17.53 16.60
N LEU A 501 3.98 -16.42 15.98
CA LEU A 501 4.65 -15.80 14.84
C LEU A 501 5.76 -14.82 15.26
N PHE A 502 5.51 -14.03 16.29
CA PHE A 502 6.35 -12.90 16.68
C PHE A 502 7.10 -13.13 17.99
N GLY A 503 7.00 -14.30 18.62
CA GLY A 503 7.63 -14.58 19.92
C GLY A 503 9.14 -14.37 19.95
N SER A 504 9.84 -14.68 18.85
CA SER A 504 11.28 -14.38 18.70
C SER A 504 11.55 -12.88 18.75
N SER A 505 10.76 -12.08 18.02
CA SER A 505 10.85 -10.61 18.06
C SER A 505 10.45 -10.06 19.42
N ALA A 506 9.39 -10.58 20.04
CA ALA A 506 8.95 -10.19 21.37
C ALA A 506 10.04 -10.44 22.41
N THR A 507 10.74 -11.58 22.33
CA THR A 507 11.84 -11.90 23.23
C THR A 507 13.00 -10.91 23.07
N LEU A 508 13.41 -10.63 21.84
CA LEU A 508 14.49 -9.67 21.57
C LEU A 508 14.13 -8.25 21.98
N VAL A 509 12.90 -7.82 21.70
CA VAL A 509 12.40 -6.50 22.07
C VAL A 509 12.29 -6.34 23.58
N ALA A 510 11.92 -7.41 24.30
CA ALA A 510 11.93 -7.41 25.76
C ALA A 510 13.36 -7.35 26.33
N GLU A 511 14.30 -8.07 25.72
CA GLU A 511 15.72 -7.97 26.09
C GLU A 511 16.23 -6.53 25.88
N ASP A 512 15.97 -5.94 24.72
CA ASP A 512 16.37 -4.57 24.40
C ASP A 512 15.75 -3.56 25.38
N LEU A 513 14.44 -3.66 25.63
CA LEU A 513 13.70 -2.76 26.51
C LEU A 513 14.24 -2.73 27.94
N PHE A 514 14.69 -3.87 28.48
CA PHE A 514 15.10 -3.95 29.89
C PHE A 514 16.61 -4.05 30.12
N THR A 515 17.41 -4.22 29.08
CA THR A 515 18.86 -4.43 29.23
C THR A 515 19.73 -3.47 28.42
N LYS A 516 19.20 -2.81 27.40
CA LYS A 516 19.96 -1.90 26.53
C LYS A 516 19.53 -0.46 26.71
N ASP A 517 20.42 0.45 26.31
CA ASP A 517 20.13 1.87 26.25
C ASP A 517 19.27 2.14 25.01
N THR A 518 17.96 2.30 25.22
CA THR A 518 16.99 2.53 24.14
C THR A 518 16.64 4.00 24.00
N THR A 519 16.32 4.42 22.78
CA THR A 519 15.68 5.73 22.60
C THR A 519 14.26 5.75 23.17
N GLN A 520 13.68 6.94 23.37
CA GLN A 520 12.29 7.08 23.80
C GLN A 520 11.34 6.33 22.84
N TRP A 521 11.61 6.40 21.54
CA TRP A 521 10.79 5.78 20.51
C TRP A 521 10.89 4.25 20.52
N GLU A 522 12.11 3.73 20.66
CA GLU A 522 12.36 2.28 20.79
C GLU A 522 11.66 1.72 22.04
N ALA A 523 11.77 2.39 23.19
CA ALA A 523 11.13 1.98 24.44
C ALA A 523 9.60 1.96 24.34
N ILE A 524 9.01 3.02 23.79
CA ILE A 524 7.55 3.14 23.64
C ILE A 524 7.04 2.09 22.65
N ARG A 525 7.71 1.91 21.51
CA ARG A 525 7.31 0.89 20.53
C ARG A 525 7.48 -0.51 21.10
N ALA A 526 8.53 -0.76 21.89
CA ALA A 526 8.74 -2.05 22.52
C ALA A 526 7.55 -2.38 23.43
N TYR A 527 7.15 -1.43 24.27
CA TYR A 527 5.98 -1.54 25.12
C TYR A 527 4.71 -1.82 24.30
N ILE A 528 4.41 -1.02 23.27
CA ILE A 528 3.21 -1.19 22.45
C ILE A 528 3.20 -2.57 21.77
N LEU A 529 4.32 -2.99 21.18
CA LEU A 529 4.44 -4.28 20.51
C LEU A 529 4.18 -5.45 21.47
N LEU A 530 4.88 -5.45 22.61
CA LEU A 530 4.76 -6.49 23.64
C LEU A 530 3.35 -6.50 24.24
N GLY A 531 2.87 -5.34 24.68
CA GLY A 531 1.54 -5.18 25.24
C GLY A 531 0.44 -5.64 24.28
N THR A 532 0.59 -5.38 22.99
CA THR A 532 -0.40 -5.83 21.99
C THR A 532 -0.33 -7.34 21.78
N ILE A 533 0.85 -7.91 21.49
CA ILE A 533 1.01 -9.35 21.20
C ILE A 533 0.51 -10.21 22.35
N LEU A 534 0.76 -9.77 23.57
CA LEU A 534 0.48 -10.56 24.75
C LEU A 534 -0.93 -10.34 25.30
N ASN A 535 -1.54 -9.16 25.11
CA ASN A 535 -2.97 -8.97 25.45
C ASN A 535 -3.91 -9.78 24.54
N LYS A 536 -3.45 -10.18 23.34
CA LYS A 536 -4.19 -11.12 22.46
C LYS A 536 -4.38 -12.52 23.07
N ASP A 537 -3.73 -12.81 24.19
CA ASP A 537 -3.87 -14.06 24.96
C ASP A 537 -5.07 -14.04 25.92
N LYS A 538 -5.60 -12.86 26.26
CA LYS A 538 -6.72 -12.72 27.20
C LYS A 538 -8.02 -13.13 26.51
N SER A 539 -8.56 -14.29 26.90
CA SER A 539 -9.90 -14.69 26.46
C SER A 539 -10.91 -13.60 26.85
N PRO A 540 -11.99 -13.39 26.08
CA PRO A 540 -13.05 -12.44 26.44
C PRO A 540 -13.76 -12.77 27.77
N THR A 541 -13.47 -13.93 28.39
CA THR A 541 -14.04 -14.38 29.66
C THR A 541 -13.38 -13.76 30.89
N ASP A 542 -12.17 -13.20 30.79
CA ASP A 542 -11.46 -12.60 31.95
C ASP A 542 -11.75 -11.10 32.15
N LYS A 543 -12.51 -10.46 31.25
CA LYS A 543 -12.93 -9.05 31.40
C LYS A 543 -14.14 -8.87 32.33
N SER A 544 -14.71 -9.94 32.90
CA SER A 544 -15.94 -9.88 33.72
C SER A 544 -15.76 -10.05 35.23
N GLU A 545 -14.54 -10.17 35.76
CA GLU A 545 -14.32 -10.33 37.20
C GLU A 545 -13.46 -9.22 37.80
N GLU A 546 -13.88 -7.96 37.67
CA GLU A 546 -13.32 -6.90 38.53
C GLU A 546 -14.26 -5.70 38.72
N VAL A 547 -15.56 -5.94 39.02
CA VAL A 547 -16.36 -5.00 39.82
C VAL A 547 -17.35 -5.80 40.67
N ASN A 548 -16.92 -6.20 41.86
CA ASN A 548 -17.84 -6.49 42.95
C ASN A 548 -17.22 -5.91 44.22
N ASP A 549 -17.51 -4.64 44.49
CA ASP A 549 -17.70 -4.24 45.88
C ASP A 549 -18.83 -3.23 45.99
N GLY A 550 -19.71 -3.50 46.95
CA GLY A 550 -21.09 -3.02 46.95
C GLY A 550 -21.29 -1.59 47.44
N ASN A 551 -22.31 -0.93 46.89
CA ASN A 551 -23.32 -0.29 47.72
C ASN A 551 -24.62 -0.01 46.94
N GLN A 552 -25.74 -0.45 47.50
CA GLN A 552 -27.08 -0.10 47.03
C GLN A 552 -27.41 1.35 47.42
N SER A 553 -27.85 2.16 46.45
CA SER A 553 -28.89 3.20 46.64
C SER A 553 -29.49 3.63 45.28
N THR A 554 -30.68 3.10 45.01
CA THR A 554 -31.84 3.58 44.23
C THR A 554 -31.79 4.89 43.39
N GLU A 555 -32.24 4.74 42.13
CA GLU A 555 -33.10 5.63 41.30
C GLU A 555 -32.53 7.01 40.88
N THR A 556 -32.30 7.38 39.60
CA THR A 556 -33.24 7.44 38.46
C THR A 556 -32.53 7.91 37.15
N ALA A 557 -33.13 7.55 35.99
CA ALA A 557 -33.01 8.08 34.61
C ALA A 557 -32.07 7.36 33.60
N PRO A 558 -32.58 6.95 32.41
CA PRO A 558 -31.80 6.25 31.38
C PRO A 558 -31.15 7.23 30.39
N GLY A 559 -29.82 7.26 30.38
CA GLY A 559 -29.03 7.80 29.26
C GLY A 559 -28.52 6.64 28.41
N ASP A 560 -28.98 6.56 27.17
CA ASP A 560 -28.49 5.63 26.15
C ASP A 560 -27.09 6.05 25.67
N ASP A 561 -26.05 5.70 26.43
CA ASP A 561 -24.68 5.64 25.94
C ASP A 561 -24.32 4.16 25.69
N LYS A 562 -24.89 3.61 24.63
CA LYS A 562 -24.33 2.40 24.01
C LYS A 562 -23.21 2.84 23.08
N GLU A 563 -21.99 2.81 23.60
CA GLU A 563 -20.76 2.83 22.81
C GLU A 563 -20.91 1.90 21.60
N LYS A 564 -20.92 2.51 20.42
CA LYS A 564 -20.90 1.83 19.14
C LYS A 564 -19.58 1.09 19.03
N LYS A 565 -19.63 -0.25 19.07
CA LYS A 565 -18.62 -1.11 18.46
C LYS A 565 -18.49 -0.71 16.99
N THR A 566 -17.39 -0.06 16.63
CA THR A 566 -16.97 0.11 15.24
C THR A 566 -16.48 -1.25 14.72
N GLU A 567 -16.78 -1.57 13.46
CA GLU A 567 -16.39 -2.81 12.78
C GLU A 567 -14.87 -2.99 12.58
N ASP A 568 -14.05 -2.04 13.03
CA ASP A 568 -12.60 -2.09 13.00
C ASP A 568 -12.01 -2.24 14.41
N GLY A 569 -11.71 -3.48 14.81
CA GLY A 569 -10.66 -3.81 15.79
C GLY A 569 -10.97 -3.58 17.27
N GLU A 570 -10.58 -4.55 18.09
CA GLU A 570 -10.62 -4.52 19.55
C GLU A 570 -9.98 -3.26 20.16
N ASP A 571 -10.61 -2.69 21.19
CA ASP A 571 -10.08 -1.91 22.34
C ASP A 571 -8.63 -1.36 22.23
N VAL A 572 -8.29 -0.69 21.14
CA VAL A 572 -6.93 -0.18 20.88
C VAL A 572 -6.53 0.89 21.92
N ASP A 573 -7.51 1.47 22.61
CA ASP A 573 -7.29 2.56 23.56
C ASP A 573 -6.64 2.11 24.88
N SER A 574 -6.71 0.82 25.26
CA SER A 574 -6.00 0.32 26.45
C SER A 574 -4.49 0.26 26.24
N VAL A 575 -4.02 -0.05 25.03
CA VAL A 575 -2.58 -0.12 24.69
C VAL A 575 -1.95 1.28 24.66
N HIS A 576 -2.73 2.30 24.33
CA HIS A 576 -2.26 3.70 24.27
C HIS A 576 -2.42 4.48 25.58
N SER A 577 -3.05 3.88 26.61
CA SER A 577 -3.27 4.48 27.92
C SER A 577 -2.97 3.46 29.03
N PRO A 578 -1.67 3.11 29.21
CA PRO A 578 -1.26 2.02 30.10
C PRO A 578 -1.58 2.33 31.56
N ALA A 579 -1.96 1.29 32.31
CA ALA A 579 -2.00 1.31 33.77
C ALA A 579 -0.71 0.72 34.36
N SER A 580 -0.44 0.98 35.64
CA SER A 580 0.72 0.41 36.33
C SER A 580 0.73 -1.12 36.30
N ALA A 581 -0.45 -1.75 36.40
CA ALA A 581 -0.62 -3.20 36.31
C ALA A 581 -0.15 -3.77 34.97
N ASP A 582 -0.35 -3.06 33.86
CA ASP A 582 0.05 -3.53 32.52
C ASP A 582 1.58 -3.61 32.39
N ILE A 583 2.30 -2.65 32.98
CA ILE A 583 3.77 -2.61 32.97
C ILE A 583 4.33 -3.71 33.87
N HIS A 584 3.77 -3.90 35.07
CA HIS A 584 4.19 -4.98 35.96
C HIS A 584 4.00 -6.36 35.32
N TRP A 585 2.84 -6.59 34.71
CA TRP A 585 2.54 -7.83 34.03
C TRP A 585 3.48 -8.08 32.83
N LEU A 586 3.82 -7.04 32.05
CA LEU A 586 4.80 -7.14 30.96
C LEU A 586 6.21 -7.43 31.50
N GLU A 587 6.63 -6.78 32.59
CA GLU A 587 7.92 -7.03 33.23
C GLU A 587 8.04 -8.47 33.72
N ASP A 588 6.98 -9.03 34.31
CA ASP A 588 6.98 -10.39 34.84
C ASP A 588 7.07 -11.42 33.71
N TRP A 589 6.33 -11.20 32.62
CA TRP A 589 6.47 -12.00 31.40
C TRP A 589 7.90 -11.94 30.83
N ALA A 590 8.47 -10.73 30.73
CA ALA A 590 9.83 -10.55 30.21
C ALA A 590 10.88 -11.23 31.10
N GLN A 591 10.73 -11.14 32.43
CA GLN A 591 11.63 -11.79 33.38
C GLN A 591 11.60 -13.32 33.23
N GLU A 592 10.41 -13.91 33.12
CA GLU A 592 10.23 -15.36 32.92
C GLU A 592 10.84 -15.82 31.59
N MET A 593 10.51 -15.11 30.51
CA MET A 593 10.97 -15.45 29.17
C MET A 593 12.48 -15.35 29.00
N LEU A 594 13.09 -14.31 29.55
CA LEU A 594 14.55 -14.09 29.51
C LEU A 594 15.30 -14.89 30.59
N LYS A 595 14.58 -15.58 31.49
CA LYS A 595 15.11 -16.41 32.58
C LYS A 595 15.99 -15.64 33.56
N PHE A 596 15.66 -14.38 33.83
CA PHE A 596 16.33 -13.58 34.85
C PHE A 596 15.89 -14.02 36.26
N GLN A 597 16.86 -14.36 37.11
CA GLN A 597 16.59 -14.75 38.50
C GLN A 597 16.16 -13.54 39.35
N GLU A 598 16.78 -12.38 39.15
CA GLU A 598 16.48 -11.13 39.87
C GLU A 598 16.59 -9.92 38.93
N LYS A 599 15.71 -8.93 39.14
CA LYS A 599 15.72 -7.64 38.43
C LYS A 599 16.87 -6.78 38.98
N GLY A 600 18.00 -6.78 38.28
CA GLY A 600 19.20 -6.02 38.66
C GLY A 600 19.08 -4.50 38.44
N SER A 601 20.13 -3.74 38.77
CA SER A 601 20.14 -2.27 38.66
C SER A 601 19.85 -1.76 37.24
N THR A 602 20.31 -2.47 36.20
CA THR A 602 20.05 -2.09 34.79
C THR A 602 18.57 -2.24 34.44
N TRP A 603 17.95 -3.35 34.84
CA TRP A 603 16.53 -3.60 34.60
C TRP A 603 15.66 -2.52 35.24
N GLU A 604 15.92 -2.24 36.52
CA GLU A 604 15.18 -1.22 37.26
C GLU A 604 15.43 0.18 36.69
N ALA A 605 16.63 0.47 36.16
CA ALA A 605 16.92 1.72 35.47
C ALA A 605 16.04 1.86 34.23
N GLN A 606 16.02 0.86 33.34
CA GLN A 606 15.23 0.90 32.12
C GLN A 606 13.72 0.93 32.39
N ALA A 607 13.25 0.16 33.38
CA ALA A 607 11.86 0.20 33.81
C ALA A 607 11.47 1.60 34.34
N SER A 608 12.33 2.24 35.13
CA SER A 608 12.10 3.62 35.60
C SER A 608 12.06 4.63 34.45
N LEU A 609 12.89 4.44 33.43
CA LEU A 609 12.90 5.28 32.23
C LEU A 609 11.62 5.11 31.41
N LEU A 610 11.18 3.88 31.16
CA LEU A 610 9.90 3.60 30.49
C LEU A 610 8.73 4.24 31.24
N LEU A 611 8.65 4.06 32.57
CA LEU A 611 7.62 4.67 33.41
C LEU A 611 7.65 6.21 33.30
N SER A 612 8.82 6.83 33.20
CA SER A 612 8.94 8.28 33.00
C SER A 612 8.41 8.78 31.65
N TYR A 613 8.30 7.91 30.64
CA TYR A 613 7.72 8.23 29.33
C TYR A 613 6.21 8.12 29.31
N VAL A 614 5.63 7.24 30.14
CA VAL A 614 4.19 6.95 30.17
C VAL A 614 3.48 7.50 31.41
N ALA A 615 4.19 8.20 32.29
CA ALA A 615 3.62 8.82 33.47
C ALA A 615 2.50 9.81 33.10
N GLY A 616 1.38 9.73 33.81
CA GLY A 616 0.15 10.46 33.52
C GLY A 616 -0.93 10.19 34.57
N GLU A 617 -2.20 10.31 34.21
CA GLU A 617 -3.32 10.10 35.14
C GLU A 617 -3.37 8.68 35.73
N LYS A 618 -3.03 7.66 34.92
CA LYS A 618 -3.07 6.24 35.33
C LYS A 618 -1.76 5.71 35.91
N ILE A 619 -0.65 6.42 35.69
CA ILE A 619 0.69 6.02 36.15
C ILE A 619 1.31 7.21 36.88
N PRO A 620 1.32 7.21 38.23
CA PRO A 620 1.89 8.30 39.01
C PRO A 620 3.38 8.48 38.73
N LYS A 621 3.82 9.74 38.59
CA LYS A 621 5.24 10.11 38.48
C LYS A 621 6.08 9.58 39.64
N SER A 622 5.50 9.48 40.84
CA SER A 622 6.15 8.96 42.04
C SER A 622 6.66 7.52 41.89
N LEU A 623 6.01 6.69 41.06
CA LEU A 623 6.44 5.31 40.83
C LEU A 623 7.76 5.25 40.04
N ALA A 624 7.90 6.09 39.02
CA ALA A 624 9.16 6.22 38.28
C ALA A 624 10.26 6.83 39.16
N GLU A 625 9.92 7.82 39.99
CA GLU A 625 10.84 8.45 40.93
C GLU A 625 11.41 7.45 41.95
N GLU A 626 10.56 6.68 42.62
CA GLU A 626 10.96 5.70 43.63
C GLU A 626 11.94 4.67 43.04
N ARG A 627 11.62 4.12 41.87
CA ARG A 627 12.50 3.17 41.18
C ARG A 627 13.82 3.80 40.78
N ALA A 628 13.80 5.01 40.22
CA ALA A 628 15.03 5.70 39.82
C ALA A 628 15.94 6.00 41.03
N ARG A 629 15.38 6.45 42.16
CA ARG A 629 16.15 6.68 43.41
C ARG A 629 16.76 5.39 43.94
N LYS A 630 15.99 4.29 44.00
CA LYS A 630 16.48 2.96 44.39
C LYS A 630 17.64 2.50 43.51
N VAL A 631 17.57 2.75 42.20
CA VAL A 631 18.67 2.43 41.29
C VAL A 631 19.91 3.25 41.59
N LEU A 632 19.79 4.54 41.88
CA LEU A 632 20.93 5.40 42.22
C LEU A 632 21.55 5.04 43.58
N GLU A 633 20.81 4.46 44.51
CA GLU A 633 21.37 3.86 45.73
C GLU A 633 22.24 2.63 45.44
N MET A 634 21.83 1.80 44.47
CA MET A 634 22.56 0.59 44.06
C MET A 634 23.72 0.89 43.10
N ASN A 635 23.53 1.83 42.17
CA ASN A 635 24.46 2.24 41.13
C ASN A 635 24.37 3.76 40.93
N PRO A 636 25.14 4.56 41.70
CA PRO A 636 25.13 6.02 41.60
C PRO A 636 25.53 6.56 40.22
N GLU A 637 26.23 5.75 39.42
CA GLU A 637 26.74 6.11 38.09
C GLU A 637 25.71 5.88 36.98
N SER A 638 24.49 5.42 37.30
CA SER A 638 23.46 5.14 36.30
C SER A 638 22.93 6.43 35.66
N TRP A 639 23.36 6.68 34.41
CA TRP A 639 22.88 7.83 33.64
C TRP A 639 21.38 7.67 33.32
N VAL A 640 20.93 6.43 33.04
CA VAL A 640 19.53 6.09 32.72
C VAL A 640 18.61 6.47 33.89
N ALA A 641 18.97 6.07 35.12
CA ALA A 641 18.18 6.39 36.31
C ALA A 641 18.23 7.90 36.64
N SER A 642 19.40 8.53 36.48
CA SER A 642 19.52 9.99 36.65
C SER A 642 18.65 10.75 35.63
N TYR A 643 18.61 10.29 34.39
CA TYR A 643 17.78 10.86 33.34
C TYR A 643 16.28 10.63 33.62
N ALA A 644 15.88 9.40 33.97
CA ALA A 644 14.50 9.08 34.35
C ALA A 644 14.03 9.95 35.53
N LEU A 645 14.84 10.08 36.59
CA LEU A 645 14.56 10.90 37.77
C LEU A 645 14.35 12.38 37.39
N SER A 646 15.22 12.92 36.54
CA SER A 646 15.13 14.32 36.10
C SER A 646 13.82 14.67 35.40
N ARG A 647 13.13 13.68 34.81
CA ARG A 647 11.87 13.86 34.09
C ARG A 647 10.64 13.88 34.99
N VAL A 648 10.71 13.23 36.15
CA VAL A 648 9.55 12.99 37.01
C VAL A 648 9.58 13.79 38.30
N ILE A 649 10.75 14.26 38.71
CA ILE A 649 10.92 15.04 39.93
C ILE A 649 10.34 16.45 39.84
N GLU A 650 9.76 16.92 40.94
CA GLU A 650 9.13 18.25 41.02
C GLU A 650 10.17 19.38 41.19
N SER A 651 11.28 19.13 41.89
CA SER A 651 12.34 20.13 42.07
C SER A 651 13.07 20.42 40.77
N LYS A 652 12.99 21.67 40.31
CA LYS A 652 13.69 22.13 39.11
C LYS A 652 15.21 22.07 39.28
N GLU A 653 15.72 22.46 40.44
CA GLU A 653 17.15 22.48 40.74
C GLU A 653 17.74 21.07 40.76
N GLU A 654 17.05 20.10 41.37
CA GLU A 654 17.46 18.70 41.40
C GLU A 654 17.40 18.09 39.98
N SER A 655 16.32 18.36 39.23
CA SER A 655 16.18 17.95 37.82
C SER A 655 17.34 18.46 36.95
N LEU A 656 17.69 19.75 37.08
CA LEU A 656 18.81 20.36 36.36
C LEU A 656 20.15 19.73 36.74
N SER A 657 20.40 19.50 38.03
CA SER A 657 21.64 18.87 38.50
C SER A 657 21.83 17.46 37.92
N HIS A 658 20.76 16.67 37.85
CA HIS A 658 20.80 15.35 37.21
C HIS A 658 21.05 15.45 35.70
N LEU A 659 20.37 16.35 34.98
CA LEU A 659 20.55 16.52 33.54
C LEU A 659 21.95 17.05 33.17
N GLU A 660 22.49 17.99 33.93
CA GLU A 660 23.87 18.49 33.77
C GLU A 660 24.87 17.33 33.93
N THR A 661 24.69 16.50 34.97
CA THR A 661 25.54 15.34 35.24
C THR A 661 25.48 14.30 34.12
N VAL A 662 24.26 13.97 33.65
CA VAL A 662 24.06 13.01 32.55
C VAL A 662 24.72 13.54 31.27
N LEU A 663 24.51 14.82 30.94
CA LEU A 663 25.10 15.41 29.74
C LEU A 663 26.64 15.39 29.79
N ASP A 664 27.22 15.80 30.92
CA ASP A 664 28.67 15.85 31.11
C ASP A 664 29.33 14.46 31.05
N LYS A 665 28.59 13.42 31.41
CA LYS A 665 29.02 12.03 31.28
C LYS A 665 28.95 11.57 29.82
N LEU A 666 27.77 11.62 29.20
CA LEU A 666 27.53 11.06 27.88
C LEU A 666 28.34 11.76 26.77
N VAL A 667 28.59 13.08 26.88
CA VAL A 667 29.43 13.82 25.92
C VAL A 667 30.89 13.33 25.92
N LYS A 668 31.37 12.77 27.03
CA LYS A 668 32.75 12.25 27.15
C LYS A 668 32.88 10.79 26.68
N GLU A 669 31.78 10.04 26.65
CA GLU A 669 31.77 8.62 26.27
C GLU A 669 31.66 8.44 24.74
N THR A 670 32.79 8.57 24.05
CA THR A 670 32.84 8.49 22.58
C THR A 670 32.50 7.10 22.02
N GLU A 671 32.84 6.03 22.74
CA GLU A 671 32.48 4.65 22.33
C GLU A 671 30.96 4.46 22.38
N TRP A 672 30.31 4.88 23.47
CA TRP A 672 28.86 4.85 23.62
C TRP A 672 28.16 5.68 22.53
N GLN A 673 28.67 6.88 22.21
CA GLN A 673 28.10 7.72 21.14
C GLN A 673 28.19 7.11 19.73
N ASN A 674 29.08 6.13 19.51
CA ASN A 674 29.19 5.45 18.21
C ASN A 674 28.21 4.29 18.07
N GLU A 675 27.55 3.88 19.15
CA GLU A 675 26.47 2.90 19.08
C GLU A 675 25.21 3.51 18.44
N ARG A 676 24.40 2.64 17.87
CA ARG A 676 23.20 3.03 17.14
C ARG A 676 22.18 3.67 18.10
N GLY A 677 21.55 4.76 17.67
CA GLY A 677 20.48 5.42 18.44
C GLY A 677 20.98 6.32 19.58
N HIS A 678 22.19 6.08 20.09
CA HIS A 678 22.73 6.81 21.25
C HIS A 678 22.95 8.31 21.00
N LYS A 679 23.24 8.71 19.76
CA LYS A 679 23.24 10.13 19.39
C LYS A 679 21.86 10.78 19.50
N GLY A 680 20.79 10.05 19.19
CA GLY A 680 19.41 10.48 19.39
C GLY A 680 19.09 10.62 20.89
N ILE A 681 19.52 9.65 21.71
CA ILE A 681 19.42 9.73 23.18
C ILE A 681 20.12 10.99 23.69
N LEU A 682 21.37 11.24 23.27
CA LEU A 682 22.15 12.40 23.69
C LEU A 682 21.50 13.72 23.24
N ALA A 683 21.01 13.78 22.01
CA ALA A 683 20.24 14.93 21.53
C ALA A 683 19.02 15.19 22.43
N ARG A 684 18.28 14.15 22.83
CA ARG A 684 17.12 14.27 23.73
C ARG A 684 17.50 14.78 25.12
N VAL A 685 18.62 14.33 25.68
CA VAL A 685 19.17 14.86 26.94
C VAL A 685 19.48 16.36 26.80
N ILE A 686 20.16 16.76 25.71
CA ILE A 686 20.47 18.17 25.43
C ILE A 686 19.18 19.00 25.32
N TYR A 687 18.17 18.51 24.59
CA TYR A 687 16.88 19.18 24.48
C TYR A 687 16.15 19.30 25.82
N SER A 688 16.15 18.25 26.63
CA SER A 688 15.51 18.25 27.96
C SER A 688 16.16 19.28 28.88
N LEU A 689 17.50 19.37 28.88
CA LEU A 689 18.24 20.35 29.66
C LEU A 689 18.00 21.78 29.15
N GLY A 690 18.09 21.99 27.84
CA GLY A 690 17.85 23.29 27.21
C GLY A 690 16.43 23.80 27.50
N TYR A 691 15.42 22.92 27.46
CA TYR A 691 14.05 23.25 27.78
C TYR A 691 13.91 23.68 29.25
N LYS A 692 14.55 22.97 30.18
CA LYS A 692 14.52 23.30 31.61
C LYS A 692 15.23 24.60 31.96
N TYR A 693 16.30 24.96 31.26
CA TYR A 693 16.92 26.29 31.38
C TYR A 693 16.03 27.40 30.81
N TRP A 694 15.32 27.11 29.72
CA TRP A 694 14.41 28.06 29.10
C TRP A 694 13.17 28.33 29.96
N GLU A 695 12.65 27.31 30.64
CA GLU A 695 11.50 27.39 31.54
C GLU A 695 11.76 28.45 32.64
N GLY A 696 10.91 29.47 32.74
CA GLY A 696 11.05 30.57 33.71
C GLY A 696 11.94 31.76 33.27
N GLY A 697 12.61 31.68 32.11
CA GLY A 697 13.24 32.84 31.45
C GLY A 697 14.55 33.38 32.05
N GLU A 698 15.00 32.88 33.20
CA GLU A 698 16.19 33.38 33.90
C GLU A 698 17.53 32.81 33.38
N ARG A 699 17.51 31.67 32.66
CA ARG A 699 18.71 30.96 32.15
C ARG A 699 18.73 30.80 30.62
N GLN A 700 18.27 31.82 29.90
CA GLN A 700 18.13 31.78 28.44
C GLN A 700 19.47 31.63 27.71
N GLU A 701 20.55 32.24 28.21
CA GLU A 701 21.88 32.11 27.62
C GLU A 701 22.39 30.66 27.73
N GLU A 702 22.21 30.02 28.88
CA GLU A 702 22.57 28.61 29.06
C GLU A 702 21.71 27.67 28.22
N ALA A 703 20.43 27.99 28.03
CA ALA A 703 19.55 27.24 27.14
C ALA A 703 20.06 27.29 25.69
N ILE A 704 20.39 28.48 25.16
CA ILE A 704 20.93 28.66 23.81
C ILE A 704 22.27 27.94 23.64
N ALA A 705 23.15 28.06 24.63
CA ALA A 705 24.44 27.36 24.63
C ALA A 705 24.25 25.83 24.62
N THR A 706 23.27 25.34 25.38
CA THR A 706 22.93 23.91 25.46
C THR A 706 22.39 23.40 24.13
N TYR A 707 21.38 24.05 23.54
CA TYR A 707 20.86 23.67 22.22
C TYR A 707 21.93 23.72 21.11
N SER A 708 22.92 24.60 21.24
CA SER A 708 24.00 24.69 20.25
C SER A 708 24.89 23.44 20.24
N LYS A 709 25.01 22.72 21.37
CA LYS A 709 25.79 21.46 21.45
C LYS A 709 25.27 20.36 20.55
N VAL A 710 23.99 20.40 20.16
CA VAL A 710 23.42 19.40 19.26
C VAL A 710 24.07 19.44 17.87
N LYS A 711 24.57 20.61 17.44
CA LYS A 711 25.30 20.77 16.18
C LYS A 711 26.61 19.99 16.14
N ASP A 712 27.18 19.68 17.31
CA ASP A 712 28.44 18.95 17.45
C ASP A 712 28.26 17.43 17.31
N LEU A 713 27.02 16.92 17.33
CA LEU A 713 26.71 15.48 17.18
C LEU A 713 26.83 14.96 15.73
N GLY A 714 27.06 15.86 14.76
CA GLY A 714 27.25 15.57 13.34
C GLY A 714 25.97 15.71 12.50
N ARG A 715 26.15 15.72 11.16
CA ARG A 715 25.08 15.96 10.17
C ARG A 715 24.01 14.87 10.04
N SER A 716 24.10 13.76 10.79
CA SER A 716 23.17 12.64 10.65
C SER A 716 21.82 12.89 11.36
N ILE A 717 21.78 13.81 12.34
CA ILE A 717 20.52 14.26 12.94
C ILE A 717 19.94 15.35 12.02
N HIS A 718 18.96 14.96 11.20
CA HIS A 718 18.21 15.92 10.39
C HIS A 718 17.46 16.88 11.32
N PHE A 719 17.96 18.10 11.47
CA PHE A 719 17.28 19.18 12.17
C PHE A 719 16.30 19.89 11.24
N PHE A 720 15.02 19.79 11.60
CA PHE A 720 13.85 20.55 11.10
C PHE A 720 13.34 20.22 9.68
#